data_AF-A0A4U0XWW3-F1
#
_entry.id   AF-A0A4U0XWW3-F1
#
_cell.length_a   1.000
_cell.length_b   1.000
_cell.length_c   1.000
_cell.angle_alpha   90.00
_cell.angle_beta   90.00
_cell.angle_gamma   90.00
#
_symmetry.space_group_name_H-M   'P 1'
#
loop_
_entity.id
_entity.type
_entity.pdbx_description
1 polymer ?
#
loop_
_entity_poly.entity_id
_entity_poly.type
_entity_poly.pdbx_seq_one_letter_code
_entity_poly.pdbx_strand_id
1 'polypeptide(L)'
;MGHIALLPATLQKYLLDFLPSFQHRLALARTCQAWHRPAIAAAYHTVRFVCHDAACFDRALAMLSPENAGLKHIRHLMLVPSQAECEPGTADQAIKEVLGLFSYLLPAHTLLFLSVDSCHVLDPDLVTVLHRRQRYLQSLRLDGWRTHRDNCLSENLLQEGSLIDLSHVSNLQLFISNKWQADWFHIPELPALTHLDVHVDTPSIIAADGRDTNNPQSHLQLSQLIIEHLFGTDDFHERLQSVAIRGLDLQEAGTALKAVLHSPALATLTLQQCRNITSFVQCCAEDQLALPSVTTFNIANHSAEGPYCLDASPLNALLMRLQGLTHLLLSVTIVTSSQPIVRGLQAKAITQHAETLQYAYLDLARHDSDLFTRRLQSCTKLQQLAIPNLGRALTPSPAGDSTFLDPTAMETLTAWKDLRTLYLLDDFARSNLDGHFANSVMYPALRSQRLADVATYAFAGVPHLNIVGVGRRLRIHSQNERRPPQQTEDQGQNQGILHHQENAAYGSQRPKYFMRAERQDLDGRKTVVATEITDLQRLQAQHQTTANMLIPASGLALPIIKSLTDCADFSKTVEPYIGQLYDLPSNLLSAATSTDSLKHLYTSTNPAISGFAFSCALFPIFLIVSEVNKNYSQVDRVWSILPTLYNAHFAIWARLNGLPTQKLDNVLAFSVIWTMRLTYNYWRKGGYQVGSEDYRWALIKEKIGQPWFFILNVVFVSSMQSVLLYAVTLPTYILLLTSRLAPTMTLLDSVFARALMALVVVEWFADGSQWNFHAAKAEYQKTAKVPAGYTRAQLDRGFNTTGLFKYSRHPNFAAEQAIWLVLYQWACVDSHTLWNWTVGGVIAYLGVFAGSTPLTERISSGKYPEYKIYQERVGKFVPKFLGKGWDEREMEGLGGKKQ
;
A
#
# COMPACT_ATOMS: atom_id res chain seq x y z
N MET A 1 4.09 -26.16 -24.73
CA MET A 1 3.68 -26.10 -23.31
C MET A 1 2.87 -27.35 -23.01
N GLY A 2 3.47 -28.32 -22.32
CA GLY A 2 2.82 -29.59 -21.99
C GLY A 2 1.65 -29.39 -21.03
N HIS A 3 0.63 -30.23 -21.17
CA HIS A 3 -0.67 -30.16 -20.48
C HIS A 3 -0.55 -29.92 -18.97
N ILE A 4 -0.66 -28.65 -18.54
CA ILE A 4 -0.78 -28.24 -17.11
C ILE A 4 -1.96 -28.96 -16.42
N ALA A 5 -2.96 -29.40 -17.19
CA ALA A 5 -4.07 -30.23 -16.72
C ALA A 5 -3.67 -31.64 -16.22
N LEU A 6 -2.47 -32.14 -16.57
CA LEU A 6 -1.95 -33.45 -16.12
C LEU A 6 -1.11 -33.36 -14.84
N LEU A 7 -0.96 -32.17 -14.24
CA LEU A 7 -0.16 -32.03 -13.03
C LEU A 7 -0.79 -32.82 -11.87
N PRO A 8 0.02 -33.55 -11.07
CA PRO A 8 -0.43 -34.15 -9.82
C PRO A 8 -1.11 -33.14 -8.90
N ALA A 9 -2.13 -33.59 -8.15
CA ALA A 9 -2.92 -32.74 -7.26
C ALA A 9 -2.07 -31.95 -6.24
N THR A 10 -0.92 -32.48 -5.83
CA THR A 10 0.04 -31.81 -4.94
C THR A 10 0.68 -30.57 -5.58
N LEU A 11 1.06 -30.64 -6.86
CA LEU A 11 1.60 -29.51 -7.61
C LEU A 11 0.50 -28.52 -7.99
N GLN A 12 -0.71 -29.00 -8.27
CA GLN A 12 -1.86 -28.13 -8.48
C GLN A 12 -2.20 -27.31 -7.23
N LYS A 13 -2.19 -27.96 -6.06
CA LYS A 13 -2.35 -27.29 -4.76
C LYS A 13 -1.26 -26.24 -4.57
N TYR A 14 0.01 -26.58 -4.79
CA TYR A 14 1.12 -25.64 -4.66
C TYR A 14 0.91 -24.40 -5.57
N LEU A 15 0.50 -24.59 -6.83
CA LEU A 15 0.23 -23.47 -7.75
C LEU A 15 -0.97 -22.61 -7.31
N LEU A 16 -2.04 -23.23 -6.80
CA LEU A 16 -3.19 -22.51 -6.22
C LEU A 16 -2.78 -21.71 -4.98
N ASP A 17 -1.83 -22.23 -4.21
CA ASP A 17 -1.22 -21.59 -3.05
C ASP A 17 -0.25 -20.46 -3.44
N PHE A 18 0.02 -20.23 -4.73
CA PHE A 18 0.66 -19.01 -5.21
C PHE A 18 -0.36 -17.98 -5.74
N LEU A 19 -1.59 -18.41 -6.05
CA LEU A 19 -2.63 -17.50 -6.53
C LEU A 19 -3.21 -16.73 -5.35
N PRO A 20 -3.02 -15.39 -5.28
CA PRO A 20 -3.32 -14.66 -4.07
C PRO A 20 -4.82 -14.35 -3.91
N SER A 21 -5.50 -14.10 -5.02
CA SER A 21 -6.87 -13.59 -5.04
C SER A 21 -7.91 -14.71 -5.17
N PHE A 22 -9.00 -14.61 -4.40
CA PHE A 22 -10.21 -15.41 -4.55
C PHE A 22 -10.69 -15.43 -6.01
N GLN A 23 -10.65 -14.28 -6.68
CA GLN A 23 -11.08 -14.14 -8.07
C GLN A 23 -10.16 -14.87 -9.05
N HIS A 24 -8.85 -14.91 -8.81
CA HIS A 24 -7.90 -15.64 -9.67
C HIS A 24 -8.11 -17.16 -9.56
N ARG A 25 -8.37 -17.66 -8.35
CA ARG A 25 -8.69 -19.07 -8.12
C ARG A 25 -10.04 -19.42 -8.77
N LEU A 26 -11.04 -18.55 -8.66
CA LEU A 26 -12.35 -18.77 -9.30
C LEU A 26 -12.28 -18.68 -10.83
N ALA A 27 -11.46 -17.77 -11.37
CA ALA A 27 -11.20 -17.68 -12.81
C ALA A 27 -10.55 -18.98 -13.32
N LEU A 28 -9.56 -19.51 -12.60
CA LEU A 28 -8.94 -20.80 -12.93
C LEU A 28 -9.96 -21.94 -12.90
N ALA A 29 -10.89 -21.93 -11.94
CA ALA A 29 -11.96 -22.93 -11.87
C ALA A 29 -12.88 -22.93 -13.10
N ARG A 30 -12.96 -21.80 -13.83
CA ARG A 30 -13.77 -21.64 -15.05
C ARG A 30 -13.03 -22.01 -16.32
N THR A 31 -11.70 -22.20 -16.27
CA THR A 31 -10.89 -22.47 -17.47
C THR A 31 -11.01 -23.92 -17.95
N CYS A 32 -11.03 -24.90 -17.05
CA CYS A 32 -11.12 -26.31 -17.42
C CYS A 32 -11.59 -27.20 -16.26
N GLN A 33 -12.20 -28.33 -16.61
CA GLN A 33 -12.81 -29.26 -15.64
C GLN A 33 -11.79 -29.87 -14.66
N ALA A 34 -10.55 -30.10 -15.11
CA ALA A 34 -9.47 -30.62 -14.27
C ALA A 34 -9.11 -29.68 -13.10
N TRP A 35 -9.18 -28.37 -13.32
CA TRP A 35 -8.85 -27.37 -12.30
C TRP A 35 -10.07 -26.82 -11.56
N HIS A 36 -11.28 -27.11 -12.04
CA HIS A 36 -12.53 -26.66 -11.44
C HIS A 36 -12.63 -26.99 -9.95
N ARG A 37 -12.49 -28.27 -9.59
CA ARG A 37 -12.65 -28.74 -8.21
C ARG A 37 -11.51 -28.29 -7.29
N PRO A 38 -10.22 -28.41 -7.66
CA PRO A 38 -9.11 -27.90 -6.84
C PRO A 38 -9.19 -26.40 -6.60
N ALA A 39 -9.51 -25.62 -7.64
CA ALA A 39 -9.49 -24.16 -7.55
C ALA A 39 -10.69 -23.60 -6.75
N ILE A 40 -11.88 -24.20 -6.84
CA ILE A 40 -13.02 -23.87 -5.96
C ILE A 40 -12.67 -24.20 -4.50
N ALA A 41 -12.08 -25.37 -4.24
CA ALA A 41 -11.69 -25.77 -2.89
C ALA A 41 -10.67 -24.81 -2.28
N ALA A 42 -9.69 -24.35 -3.08
CA ALA A 42 -8.71 -23.37 -2.65
C ALA A 42 -9.31 -21.96 -2.49
N ALA A 43 -10.29 -21.56 -3.31
CA ALA A 43 -10.94 -20.25 -3.22
C ALA A 43 -11.77 -20.12 -1.93
N TYR A 44 -12.53 -21.15 -1.57
CA TYR A 44 -13.44 -21.11 -0.42
C TYR A 44 -12.80 -21.56 0.90
N HIS A 45 -11.53 -21.95 0.91
CA HIS A 45 -10.88 -22.50 2.11
C HIS A 45 -10.91 -21.55 3.32
N THR A 46 -10.65 -20.26 3.07
CA THR A 46 -10.71 -19.18 4.07
C THR A 46 -11.66 -18.11 3.58
N VAL A 47 -12.74 -17.90 4.34
CA VAL A 47 -13.77 -16.91 4.05
C VAL A 47 -13.66 -15.80 5.07
N ARG A 48 -13.42 -14.58 4.59
CA ARG A 48 -13.57 -13.35 5.39
C ARG A 48 -14.84 -12.66 4.95
N PHE A 49 -15.79 -12.53 5.85
CA PHE A 49 -17.06 -11.87 5.62
C PHE A 49 -17.09 -10.58 6.43
N VAL A 50 -17.20 -9.44 5.73
CA VAL A 50 -17.22 -8.11 6.37
C VAL A 50 -18.66 -7.60 6.44
N CYS A 51 -19.12 -7.28 7.64
CA CYS A 51 -20.47 -6.83 7.91
C CYS A 51 -20.53 -5.29 7.89
N HIS A 52 -21.03 -4.70 6.80
CA HIS A 52 -21.07 -3.26 6.53
C HIS A 52 -22.41 -2.56 6.76
N ASP A 53 -23.54 -3.26 6.70
CA ASP A 53 -24.89 -2.67 6.62
C ASP A 53 -26.00 -3.71 6.89
N ALA A 54 -27.26 -3.28 6.97
CA ALA A 54 -28.42 -4.18 7.10
C ALA A 54 -28.54 -5.18 5.91
N ALA A 55 -27.98 -4.87 4.75
CA ALA A 55 -27.95 -5.76 3.58
C ALA A 55 -26.92 -6.90 3.70
N CYS A 56 -26.17 -6.97 4.80
CA CYS A 56 -25.26 -8.09 5.10
C CYS A 56 -25.96 -9.43 5.14
N PHE A 57 -27.17 -9.46 5.69
CA PHE A 57 -27.97 -10.66 5.78
C PHE A 57 -28.25 -11.25 4.39
N ASP A 58 -28.72 -10.42 3.45
CA ASP A 58 -29.02 -10.84 2.09
C ASP A 58 -27.78 -11.35 1.34
N ARG A 59 -26.62 -10.71 1.55
CA ARG A 59 -25.34 -11.17 0.98
C ARG A 59 -24.89 -12.50 1.57
N ALA A 60 -25.04 -12.69 2.87
CA ALA A 60 -24.73 -13.95 3.54
C ALA A 60 -25.68 -15.06 3.05
N LEU A 61 -26.97 -14.77 2.92
CA LEU A 61 -27.97 -15.70 2.42
C LEU A 61 -27.70 -16.10 0.96
N ALA A 62 -27.36 -15.13 0.10
CA ALA A 62 -26.97 -15.40 -1.29
C ALA A 62 -25.70 -16.26 -1.37
N MET A 63 -24.72 -16.02 -0.51
CA MET A 63 -23.51 -16.84 -0.42
C MET A 63 -23.81 -18.27 0.04
N LEU A 64 -24.72 -18.42 1.00
CA LEU A 64 -25.14 -19.69 1.60
C LEU A 64 -26.20 -20.44 0.76
N SER A 65 -26.40 -20.04 -0.50
CA SER A 65 -27.26 -20.75 -1.43
C SER A 65 -26.85 -22.24 -1.55
N PRO A 66 -27.81 -23.19 -1.53
CA PRO A 66 -27.55 -24.61 -1.71
C PRO A 66 -26.80 -24.95 -3.01
N GLU A 67 -26.92 -24.10 -4.03
CA GLU A 67 -26.25 -24.25 -5.33
C GLU A 67 -24.73 -23.95 -5.27
N ASN A 68 -24.27 -23.32 -4.19
CA ASN A 68 -22.86 -22.98 -4.02
C ASN A 68 -22.03 -24.21 -3.62
N ALA A 69 -21.43 -24.85 -4.63
CA ALA A 69 -20.55 -26.01 -4.47
C ALA A 69 -19.29 -25.74 -3.61
N GLY A 70 -18.95 -24.46 -3.36
CA GLY A 70 -17.81 -24.05 -2.54
C GLY A 70 -18.02 -24.20 -1.03
N LEU A 71 -19.28 -24.22 -0.55
CA LEU A 71 -19.60 -24.20 0.88
C LEU A 71 -18.99 -25.36 1.67
N LYS A 72 -18.91 -26.55 1.07
CA LYS A 72 -18.30 -27.75 1.70
C LYS A 72 -16.79 -27.64 1.95
N HIS A 73 -16.13 -26.67 1.30
CA HIS A 73 -14.69 -26.46 1.35
C HIS A 73 -14.26 -25.39 2.35
N ILE A 74 -15.21 -24.67 2.95
CA ILE A 74 -14.92 -23.68 3.98
C ILE A 74 -14.30 -24.38 5.19
N ARG A 75 -13.12 -23.91 5.62
CA ARG A 75 -12.43 -24.38 6.82
C ARG A 75 -12.23 -23.25 7.83
N HIS A 76 -11.88 -22.06 7.35
CA HIS A 76 -11.66 -20.89 8.20
C HIS A 76 -12.72 -19.82 7.88
N LEU A 77 -13.46 -19.38 8.89
CA LEU A 77 -14.44 -18.29 8.76
C LEU A 77 -14.06 -17.14 9.68
N MET A 78 -14.01 -15.93 9.12
CA MET A 78 -13.75 -14.69 9.86
C MET A 78 -14.90 -13.72 9.62
N LEU A 79 -15.65 -13.39 10.67
CA LEU A 79 -16.70 -12.38 10.65
C LEU A 79 -16.13 -11.09 11.23
N VAL A 80 -16.13 -10.02 10.43
CA VAL A 80 -15.50 -8.74 10.78
C VAL A 80 -16.50 -7.59 10.63
N PRO A 81 -16.74 -6.76 11.67
CA PRO A 81 -17.54 -5.55 11.56
C PRO A 81 -16.86 -4.51 10.67
N SER A 82 -17.65 -3.75 9.93
CA SER A 82 -17.19 -2.59 9.17
C SER A 82 -16.82 -1.44 10.09
N GLN A 83 -15.67 -0.81 9.83
CA GLN A 83 -15.24 0.41 10.51
C GLN A 83 -15.94 1.68 10.01
N ALA A 84 -16.78 1.58 8.98
CA ALA A 84 -17.52 2.71 8.42
C ALA A 84 -18.93 2.77 9.05
N GLU A 85 -19.17 3.82 9.83
CA GLU A 85 -20.50 4.41 10.07
C GLU A 85 -21.62 3.52 10.65
N CYS A 86 -21.33 2.51 11.46
CA CYS A 86 -22.40 1.87 12.24
C CYS A 86 -22.65 2.62 13.55
N GLU A 87 -23.89 3.07 13.75
CA GLU A 87 -24.39 3.45 15.08
C GLU A 87 -24.22 2.25 16.04
N PRO A 88 -23.83 2.48 17.31
CA PRO A 88 -23.70 1.42 18.31
C PRO A 88 -24.98 0.57 18.38
N GLY A 89 -24.88 -0.75 18.15
CA GLY A 89 -26.00 -1.71 18.19
C GLY A 89 -26.48 -2.27 16.84
N THR A 90 -26.33 -1.55 15.73
CA THR A 90 -26.81 -2.03 14.40
C THR A 90 -25.87 -3.06 13.76
N ALA A 91 -24.55 -2.87 13.91
CA ALA A 91 -23.54 -3.81 13.42
C ALA A 91 -23.60 -5.16 14.14
N ASP A 92 -23.88 -5.13 15.43
CA ASP A 92 -23.90 -6.31 16.28
C ASP A 92 -25.11 -7.19 15.98
N GLN A 93 -26.27 -6.57 15.73
CA GLN A 93 -27.45 -7.28 15.23
C GLN A 93 -27.19 -7.91 13.84
N ALA A 94 -26.52 -7.20 12.93
CA ALA A 94 -26.18 -7.74 11.62
C ALA A 94 -25.21 -8.94 11.72
N ILE A 95 -24.20 -8.87 12.59
CA ILE A 95 -23.30 -9.99 12.87
C ILE A 95 -24.07 -11.16 13.49
N LYS A 96 -25.06 -10.89 14.35
CA LYS A 96 -25.90 -11.92 14.97
C LYS A 96 -26.66 -12.72 13.94
N GLU A 97 -27.35 -12.02 13.06
CA GLU A 97 -28.17 -12.61 12.02
C GLU A 97 -27.31 -13.37 11.00
N VAL A 98 -26.17 -12.80 10.60
CA VAL A 98 -25.20 -13.47 9.71
C VAL A 98 -24.62 -14.72 10.38
N LEU A 99 -24.20 -14.64 11.64
CA LEU A 99 -23.70 -15.78 12.38
C LEU A 99 -24.77 -16.86 12.51
N GLY A 100 -26.03 -16.47 12.74
CA GLY A 100 -27.19 -17.37 12.66
C GLY A 100 -27.26 -18.10 11.34
N LEU A 101 -27.25 -17.38 10.22
CA LEU A 101 -27.26 -17.99 8.89
C LEU A 101 -26.11 -18.98 8.68
N PHE A 102 -24.88 -18.60 9.04
CA PHE A 102 -23.73 -19.50 8.94
C PHE A 102 -23.88 -20.73 9.85
N SER A 103 -24.42 -20.56 11.06
CA SER A 103 -24.66 -21.67 11.98
C SER A 103 -25.68 -22.67 11.42
N TYR A 104 -26.76 -22.17 10.80
CA TYR A 104 -27.86 -23.01 10.30
C TYR A 104 -27.73 -23.48 8.85
N LEU A 105 -26.95 -22.82 7.99
CA LEU A 105 -26.91 -23.16 6.55
C LEU A 105 -25.57 -23.73 6.11
N LEU A 106 -24.50 -23.52 6.87
CA LEU A 106 -23.20 -24.07 6.53
C LEU A 106 -23.22 -25.62 6.67
N PRO A 107 -22.61 -26.37 5.73
CA PRO A 107 -22.56 -27.82 5.84
C PRO A 107 -21.90 -28.27 7.15
N ALA A 108 -22.45 -29.33 7.75
CA ALA A 108 -21.97 -29.84 9.03
C ALA A 108 -20.49 -30.27 8.94
N HIS A 109 -19.77 -30.08 10.04
CA HIS A 109 -18.39 -30.53 10.25
C HIS A 109 -17.39 -30.03 9.20
N THR A 110 -17.55 -28.79 8.76
CA THR A 110 -16.63 -28.18 7.79
C THR A 110 -15.68 -27.19 8.43
N LEU A 111 -16.10 -26.44 9.45
CA LEU A 111 -15.24 -25.43 10.08
C LEU A 111 -14.16 -26.05 11.00
N LEU A 112 -12.94 -25.51 10.88
CA LEU A 112 -11.80 -25.77 11.78
C LEU A 112 -11.44 -24.52 12.59
N PHE A 113 -11.62 -23.32 12.00
CA PHE A 113 -11.32 -22.04 12.62
C PHE A 113 -12.51 -21.07 12.46
N LEU A 114 -12.88 -20.41 13.56
CA LEU A 114 -13.89 -19.35 13.57
C LEU A 114 -13.34 -18.12 14.31
N SER A 115 -13.41 -16.96 13.67
CA SER A 115 -13.17 -15.64 14.30
C SER A 115 -14.46 -14.84 14.26
N VAL A 116 -14.89 -14.37 15.42
CA VAL A 116 -16.03 -13.47 15.56
C VAL A 116 -15.55 -12.21 16.25
N ASP A 117 -15.48 -11.13 15.47
CA ASP A 117 -15.24 -9.79 16.01
C ASP A 117 -16.62 -9.23 16.42
N SER A 118 -16.82 -8.84 17.70
CA SER A 118 -18.11 -8.62 18.42
C SER A 118 -18.67 -9.84 19.17
N CYS A 119 -17.95 -10.36 20.16
CA CYS A 119 -18.35 -11.58 20.87
C CYS A 119 -19.66 -11.49 21.69
N HIS A 120 -20.15 -10.29 22.03
CA HIS A 120 -21.41 -10.09 22.78
C HIS A 120 -22.65 -10.50 21.96
N VAL A 121 -22.46 -10.77 20.67
CA VAL A 121 -23.46 -11.26 19.73
C VAL A 121 -23.73 -12.77 19.88
N LEU A 122 -22.82 -13.51 20.51
CA LEU A 122 -22.95 -14.94 20.75
C LEU A 122 -23.97 -15.19 21.86
N ASP A 123 -25.19 -15.60 21.47
CA ASP A 123 -26.15 -16.15 22.42
C ASP A 123 -25.96 -17.66 22.63
N PRO A 124 -26.41 -18.21 23.77
CA PRO A 124 -26.28 -19.64 24.07
C PRO A 124 -26.87 -20.57 23.01
N ASP A 125 -27.98 -20.15 22.38
CA ASP A 125 -28.68 -20.91 21.36
C ASP A 125 -27.82 -21.06 20.09
N LEU A 126 -27.20 -19.97 19.61
CA LEU A 126 -26.30 -20.00 18.46
C LEU A 126 -25.05 -20.83 18.75
N VAL A 127 -24.46 -20.71 19.95
CA VAL A 127 -23.30 -21.51 20.34
C VAL A 127 -23.65 -23.00 20.37
N THR A 128 -24.83 -23.35 20.89
CA THR A 128 -25.32 -24.73 20.90
C THR A 128 -25.50 -25.28 19.49
N VAL A 129 -26.04 -24.48 18.56
CA VAL A 129 -26.20 -24.85 17.15
C VAL A 129 -24.85 -25.02 16.46
N LEU A 130 -23.93 -24.07 16.67
CA LEU A 130 -22.56 -24.11 16.16
C LEU A 130 -21.85 -25.37 16.63
N HIS A 131 -21.90 -25.66 17.93
CA HIS A 131 -21.30 -26.87 18.49
C HIS A 131 -21.90 -28.14 17.88
N ARG A 132 -23.23 -28.26 17.86
CA ARG A 132 -23.93 -29.43 17.34
C ARG A 132 -23.58 -29.71 15.88
N ARG A 133 -23.43 -28.66 15.07
CA ARG A 133 -23.20 -28.78 13.61
C ARG A 133 -21.73 -28.75 13.21
N GLN A 134 -20.85 -28.12 13.97
CA GLN A 134 -19.44 -27.91 13.64
C GLN A 134 -18.49 -28.59 14.63
N ARG A 135 -18.72 -29.89 14.89
CA ARG A 135 -17.90 -30.71 15.82
C ARG A 135 -16.38 -30.76 15.52
N TYR A 136 -15.93 -30.31 14.35
CA TYR A 136 -14.50 -30.26 14.00
C TYR A 136 -13.87 -28.89 14.25
N LEU A 137 -14.61 -27.94 14.83
CA LEU A 137 -14.06 -26.65 15.20
C LEU A 137 -12.96 -26.83 16.26
N GLN A 138 -11.73 -26.53 15.88
CA GLN A 138 -10.55 -26.70 16.74
C GLN A 138 -10.04 -25.37 17.32
N SER A 139 -10.29 -24.27 16.60
CA SER A 139 -9.78 -22.95 16.95
C SER A 139 -10.89 -21.91 16.94
N LEU A 140 -10.98 -21.16 18.03
CA LEU A 140 -11.98 -20.11 18.21
C LEU A 140 -11.28 -18.81 18.63
N ARG A 141 -11.58 -17.72 17.91
CA ARG A 141 -11.18 -16.36 18.27
C ARG A 141 -12.41 -15.51 18.52
N LEU A 142 -12.45 -14.89 19.70
CA LEU A 142 -13.53 -14.02 20.14
C LEU A 142 -12.96 -12.63 20.40
N ASP A 143 -13.40 -11.65 19.60
CA ASP A 143 -12.97 -10.25 19.74
C ASP A 143 -14.07 -9.38 20.36
N GLY A 144 -13.71 -8.55 21.34
CA GLY A 144 -14.59 -7.53 21.93
C GLY A 144 -14.59 -6.25 21.10
N TRP A 145 -15.77 -5.79 20.67
CA TRP A 145 -15.87 -4.51 19.95
C TRP A 145 -15.75 -3.31 20.89
N ARG A 146 -15.13 -2.23 20.39
CA ARG A 146 -14.88 -0.98 21.13
C ARG A 146 -16.04 -0.01 20.93
N THR A 147 -17.03 -0.05 21.82
CA THR A 147 -17.94 1.09 22.00
C THR A 147 -17.52 1.88 23.23
N HIS A 148 -17.05 3.11 23.01
CA HIS A 148 -16.66 4.06 24.06
C HIS A 148 -17.86 4.64 24.83
N ARG A 149 -19.07 4.28 24.42
CA ARG A 149 -20.34 4.65 25.04
C ARG A 149 -21.22 3.44 24.86
N ASP A 150 -21.48 2.74 25.96
CA ASP A 150 -22.79 2.22 26.31
C ASP A 150 -22.63 0.98 27.21
N ASN A 151 -23.11 1.13 28.45
CA ASN A 151 -23.56 0.03 29.32
C ASN A 151 -24.86 -0.61 28.77
N CYS A 152 -25.10 -0.53 27.47
CA CYS A 152 -26.31 -1.07 26.83
C CYS A 152 -26.00 -2.47 26.33
N LEU A 153 -26.08 -3.46 27.23
CA LEU A 153 -26.73 -4.74 26.98
C LEU A 153 -26.86 -5.48 28.32
N SER A 154 -28.09 -5.90 28.56
CA SER A 154 -28.71 -6.39 29.79
C SER A 154 -28.01 -7.55 30.50
N GLU A 155 -28.23 -7.59 31.81
CA GLU A 155 -28.04 -8.67 32.82
C GLU A 155 -28.58 -10.08 32.45
N ASN A 156 -28.95 -10.36 31.20
CA ASN A 156 -29.87 -11.47 30.86
C ASN A 156 -29.28 -12.60 29.99
N LEU A 157 -27.98 -12.64 29.71
CA LEU A 157 -27.48 -13.65 28.77
C LEU A 157 -27.00 -14.97 29.38
N LEU A 158 -26.75 -15.08 30.69
CA LEU A 158 -26.40 -16.36 31.32
C LEU A 158 -26.80 -16.41 32.80
N GLN A 159 -27.96 -17.03 33.07
CA GLN A 159 -28.12 -17.78 34.32
C GLN A 159 -27.07 -18.90 34.36
N GLU A 160 -26.51 -19.17 35.54
CA GLU A 160 -25.69 -20.37 35.81
C GLU A 160 -26.36 -21.60 35.16
N GLY A 161 -25.65 -22.29 34.24
CA GLY A 161 -26.11 -23.55 33.65
C GLY A 161 -26.40 -23.54 32.15
N SER A 162 -26.23 -22.42 31.45
CA SER A 162 -26.29 -22.38 29.98
C SER A 162 -24.95 -22.82 29.37
N LEU A 163 -24.76 -24.14 29.37
CA LEU A 163 -23.59 -24.90 28.94
C LEU A 163 -23.12 -24.56 27.51
N ILE A 164 -22.08 -23.73 27.43
CA ILE A 164 -21.20 -23.66 26.26
C ILE A 164 -20.34 -24.94 26.26
N ASP A 165 -20.81 -26.00 25.60
CA ASP A 165 -20.01 -27.20 25.36
C ASP A 165 -19.02 -26.91 24.20
N LEU A 166 -17.86 -26.33 24.53
CA LEU A 166 -16.72 -26.16 23.60
C LEU A 166 -15.66 -27.24 23.84
N SER A 167 -16.08 -28.44 24.25
CA SER A 167 -15.20 -29.53 24.66
C SER A 167 -14.17 -29.96 23.61
N HIS A 168 -14.38 -29.64 22.33
CA HIS A 168 -13.47 -29.96 21.23
C HIS A 168 -12.49 -28.83 20.85
N VAL A 169 -12.65 -27.62 21.39
CA VAL A 169 -11.80 -26.48 21.04
C VAL A 169 -10.44 -26.62 21.73
N SER A 170 -9.39 -26.66 20.91
CA SER A 170 -8.00 -26.80 21.35
C SER A 170 -7.23 -25.49 21.41
N ASN A 171 -7.65 -24.48 20.63
CA ASN A 171 -7.05 -23.16 20.60
C ASN A 171 -8.11 -22.09 20.84
N LEU A 172 -7.92 -21.28 21.88
CA LEU A 172 -8.82 -20.19 22.24
C LEU A 172 -8.06 -18.86 22.28
N GLN A 173 -8.57 -17.87 21.56
CA GLN A 173 -8.07 -16.49 21.60
C GLN A 173 -9.16 -15.54 22.06
N LEU A 174 -8.90 -14.79 23.12
CA LEU A 174 -9.85 -13.89 23.78
C LEU A 174 -9.33 -12.46 23.76
N PHE A 175 -10.14 -11.53 23.28
CA PHE A 175 -9.92 -10.10 23.43
C PHE A 175 -11.01 -9.47 24.30
N ILE A 176 -10.58 -8.93 25.45
CA ILE A 176 -11.42 -8.37 26.49
C ILE A 176 -11.25 -6.85 26.47
N SER A 177 -12.30 -6.11 26.14
CA SER A 177 -12.26 -4.65 26.03
C SER A 177 -13.39 -3.93 26.77
N ASN A 178 -14.33 -4.65 27.36
CA ASN A 178 -15.40 -4.09 28.18
C ASN A 178 -15.61 -4.87 29.49
N LYS A 179 -16.36 -4.26 30.42
CA LYS A 179 -16.57 -4.78 31.78
C LYS A 179 -17.41 -6.06 31.81
N TRP A 180 -18.48 -6.14 31.00
CA TRP A 180 -19.30 -7.35 30.89
C TRP A 180 -18.47 -8.56 30.48
N GLN A 181 -17.55 -8.41 29.53
CA GLN A 181 -16.62 -9.49 29.17
C GLN A 181 -15.73 -9.87 30.37
N ALA A 182 -15.22 -8.90 31.13
CA ALA A 182 -14.41 -9.20 32.32
C ALA A 182 -15.20 -9.98 33.39
N ASP A 183 -16.51 -9.71 33.54
CA ASP A 183 -17.42 -10.42 34.46
C ASP A 183 -17.91 -11.77 33.89
N TRP A 184 -17.82 -11.99 32.56
CA TRP A 184 -18.35 -13.17 31.85
C TRP A 184 -17.48 -14.43 31.96
N PHE A 185 -16.17 -14.31 32.12
CA PHE A 185 -15.24 -15.43 31.84
C PHE A 185 -15.08 -16.44 32.98
N HIS A 186 -16.16 -17.04 33.46
CA HIS A 186 -16.02 -18.39 33.98
C HIS A 186 -15.87 -19.32 32.78
N ILE A 187 -14.65 -19.72 32.43
CA ILE A 187 -14.43 -20.69 31.34
C ILE A 187 -15.11 -22.00 31.77
N PRO A 188 -16.14 -22.50 31.05
CA PRO A 188 -16.69 -23.83 31.32
C PRO A 188 -15.61 -24.88 31.07
N GLU A 189 -15.72 -26.09 31.62
CA GLU A 189 -14.72 -27.15 31.42
C GLU A 189 -14.36 -27.32 29.92
N LEU A 190 -13.15 -26.93 29.54
CA LEU A 190 -12.62 -27.07 28.17
C LEU A 190 -11.59 -28.21 28.13
N PRO A 191 -12.00 -29.49 28.12
CA PRO A 191 -11.10 -30.62 28.25
C PRO A 191 -10.07 -30.75 27.11
N ALA A 192 -10.32 -30.19 25.92
CA ALA A 192 -9.39 -30.25 24.79
C ALA A 192 -8.44 -29.04 24.69
N LEU A 193 -8.54 -28.05 25.58
CA LEU A 193 -7.79 -26.79 25.45
C LEU A 193 -6.28 -27.03 25.65
N THR A 194 -5.50 -26.60 24.66
CA THR A 194 -4.03 -26.69 24.69
C THR A 194 -3.38 -25.32 24.48
N HIS A 195 -4.02 -24.39 23.79
CA HIS A 195 -3.50 -23.05 23.53
C HIS A 195 -4.50 -21.98 23.96
N LEU A 196 -4.05 -21.05 24.79
CA LEU A 196 -4.85 -19.94 25.30
C LEU A 196 -4.11 -18.60 25.08
N ASP A 197 -4.72 -17.65 24.38
CA ASP A 197 -4.21 -16.28 24.22
C ASP A 197 -5.26 -15.29 24.75
N VAL A 198 -4.89 -14.53 25.79
CA VAL A 198 -5.76 -13.58 26.47
C VAL A 198 -5.18 -12.19 26.31
N HIS A 199 -5.96 -11.29 25.73
CA HIS A 199 -5.60 -9.90 25.55
C HIS A 199 -6.66 -9.01 26.20
N VAL A 200 -6.24 -8.17 27.14
CA VAL A 200 -7.11 -7.28 27.88
C VAL A 200 -6.74 -5.83 27.63
N ASP A 201 -7.71 -5.04 27.20
CA ASP A 201 -7.59 -3.58 27.07
C ASP A 201 -8.03 -2.89 28.37
N THR A 202 -7.24 -3.12 29.41
CA THR A 202 -7.46 -2.63 30.79
C THR A 202 -7.77 -1.12 30.86
N PRO A 203 -7.06 -0.22 30.13
CA PRO A 203 -7.39 1.21 30.12
C PRO A 203 -8.80 1.51 29.61
N SER A 204 -9.25 0.81 28.57
CA SER A 204 -10.58 1.01 27.97
C SER A 204 -11.70 0.57 28.92
N ILE A 205 -11.49 -0.56 29.63
CA ILE A 205 -12.44 -1.08 30.62
C ILE A 205 -12.56 -0.12 31.82
N ILE A 206 -11.43 0.36 32.36
CA ILE A 206 -11.42 1.29 33.50
C ILE A 206 -12.08 2.63 33.13
N ALA A 207 -11.81 3.14 31.93
CA ALA A 207 -12.42 4.37 31.43
C ALA A 207 -13.95 4.25 31.30
N ALA A 208 -14.45 3.10 30.84
CA ALA A 208 -15.89 2.84 30.71
C ALA A 208 -16.61 2.82 32.08
N ASP A 209 -15.90 2.46 33.15
CA ASP A 209 -16.41 2.44 34.53
C ASP A 209 -16.35 3.82 35.21
N GLY A 210 -15.94 4.87 34.48
CA GLY A 210 -15.75 6.22 35.02
C GLY A 210 -14.63 6.34 36.06
N ARG A 211 -13.76 5.32 36.16
CA ARG A 211 -12.61 5.29 37.08
C ARG A 211 -11.38 5.91 36.41
N ASP A 212 -10.46 6.42 37.23
CA ASP A 212 -9.22 7.00 36.74
C ASP A 212 -8.32 5.92 36.11
N THR A 213 -8.09 6.03 34.80
CA THR A 213 -7.22 5.14 34.03
C THR A 213 -5.75 5.18 34.47
N ASN A 214 -5.33 6.20 35.21
CA ASN A 214 -3.97 6.29 35.75
C ASN A 214 -3.82 5.61 37.11
N ASN A 215 -4.93 5.31 37.81
CA ASN A 215 -4.91 4.70 39.14
C ASN A 215 -4.40 3.25 39.10
N PRO A 216 -3.19 2.94 39.62
CA PRO A 216 -2.62 1.60 39.58
C PRO A 216 -3.50 0.53 40.24
N GLN A 217 -4.20 0.89 41.32
CA GLN A 217 -5.03 -0.06 42.06
C GLN A 217 -6.26 -0.53 41.26
N SER A 218 -6.78 0.32 40.37
CA SER A 218 -7.88 -0.06 39.49
C SER A 218 -7.44 -1.10 38.43
N HIS A 219 -6.21 -1.00 37.94
CA HIS A 219 -5.62 -2.00 37.03
C HIS A 219 -5.38 -3.32 37.76
N LEU A 220 -4.87 -3.27 38.99
CA LEU A 220 -4.60 -4.47 39.79
C LEU A 220 -5.90 -5.23 40.12
N GLN A 221 -6.92 -4.55 40.63
CA GLN A 221 -8.20 -5.17 41.00
C GLN A 221 -8.89 -5.83 39.80
N LEU A 222 -8.92 -5.16 38.64
CA LEU A 222 -9.50 -5.71 37.43
C LEU A 222 -8.70 -6.93 36.93
N SER A 223 -7.37 -6.87 37.03
CA SER A 223 -6.51 -7.97 36.59
C SER A 223 -6.64 -9.18 37.50
N GLN A 224 -6.71 -9.00 38.82
CA GLN A 224 -6.97 -10.08 39.78
C GLN A 224 -8.29 -10.79 39.46
N LEU A 225 -9.36 -10.02 39.28
CA LEU A 225 -10.68 -10.57 38.92
C LEU A 225 -10.58 -11.43 37.65
N ILE A 226 -10.03 -10.89 36.57
CA ILE A 226 -9.93 -11.62 35.29
C ILE A 226 -9.05 -12.88 35.43
N ILE A 227 -7.93 -12.79 36.16
CA ILE A 227 -7.03 -13.93 36.36
C ILE A 227 -7.70 -15.01 37.20
N GLU A 228 -8.39 -14.66 38.28
CA GLU A 228 -9.13 -15.61 39.12
C GLU A 228 -10.25 -16.31 38.34
N HIS A 229 -10.98 -15.58 37.49
CA HIS A 229 -12.05 -16.17 36.68
C HIS A 229 -11.51 -17.12 35.59
N LEU A 230 -10.40 -16.75 34.95
CA LEU A 230 -9.81 -17.53 33.87
C LEU A 230 -8.98 -18.73 34.37
N PHE A 231 -8.33 -18.61 35.53
CA PHE A 231 -7.32 -19.56 36.00
C PHE A 231 -7.59 -20.10 37.41
N GLY A 232 -8.73 -19.78 38.03
CA GLY A 232 -9.08 -20.23 39.38
C GLY A 232 -9.71 -21.63 39.44
N THR A 233 -9.99 -22.29 38.31
CA THR A 233 -10.62 -23.62 38.25
C THR A 233 -9.60 -24.70 37.85
N ASP A 234 -9.40 -25.69 38.73
CA ASP A 234 -8.26 -26.61 38.67
C ASP A 234 -8.23 -27.60 37.48
N ASP A 235 -9.28 -27.71 36.66
CA ASP A 235 -9.51 -28.91 35.85
C ASP A 235 -8.84 -28.96 34.46
N PHE A 236 -8.39 -27.84 33.87
CA PHE A 236 -7.82 -27.83 32.51
C PHE A 236 -6.34 -27.46 32.40
N HIS A 237 -5.71 -27.02 33.49
CA HIS A 237 -4.36 -26.45 33.48
C HIS A 237 -3.26 -27.45 33.08
N GLU A 238 -3.43 -28.74 33.39
CA GLU A 238 -2.44 -29.79 33.11
C GLU A 238 -2.20 -30.04 31.60
N ARG A 239 -3.12 -29.61 30.73
CA ARG A 239 -3.06 -29.87 29.28
C ARG A 239 -2.59 -28.68 28.46
N LEU A 240 -2.52 -27.49 29.07
CA LEU A 240 -2.12 -26.27 28.40
C LEU A 240 -0.65 -26.35 27.94
N GLN A 241 -0.46 -26.28 26.63
CA GLN A 241 0.84 -26.27 25.97
C GLN A 241 1.35 -24.85 25.69
N SER A 242 0.44 -23.89 25.50
CA SER A 242 0.79 -22.50 25.21
C SER A 242 -0.15 -21.53 25.91
N VAL A 243 0.44 -20.57 26.63
CA VAL A 243 -0.30 -19.47 27.27
C VAL A 243 0.30 -18.13 26.87
N ALA A 244 -0.55 -17.21 26.40
CA ALA A 244 -0.19 -15.83 26.12
C ALA A 244 -1.10 -14.88 26.92
N ILE A 245 -0.50 -13.95 27.65
CA ILE A 245 -1.21 -12.96 28.46
C ILE A 245 -0.77 -11.56 28.02
N ARG A 246 -1.74 -10.67 27.78
CA ARG A 246 -1.47 -9.30 27.33
C ARG A 246 -2.32 -8.26 28.03
N GLY A 247 -1.69 -7.15 28.43
CA GLY A 247 -2.38 -5.97 28.96
C GLY A 247 -2.83 -6.04 30.42
N LEU A 248 -2.55 -7.15 31.13
CA LEU A 248 -2.89 -7.34 32.54
C LEU A 248 -1.81 -6.84 33.50
N ASP A 249 -2.20 -6.49 34.72
CA ASP A 249 -1.32 -6.28 35.86
C ASP A 249 -1.01 -7.61 36.55
N LEU A 250 0.26 -7.96 36.63
CA LEU A 250 0.72 -9.26 37.11
C LEU A 250 1.31 -9.23 38.53
N GLN A 251 1.10 -8.14 39.29
CA GLN A 251 1.68 -7.99 40.63
C GLN A 251 1.38 -9.18 41.56
N GLU A 252 0.14 -9.69 41.54
CA GLU A 252 -0.34 -10.80 42.38
C GLU A 252 -0.75 -12.04 41.57
N ALA A 253 -0.39 -12.10 40.29
CA ALA A 253 -0.82 -13.17 39.38
C ALA A 253 -0.15 -14.53 39.65
N GLY A 254 0.96 -14.54 40.39
CA GLY A 254 1.77 -15.75 40.59
C GLY A 254 1.05 -16.87 41.34
N THR A 255 0.18 -16.55 42.30
CA THR A 255 -0.59 -17.54 43.07
C THR A 255 -1.71 -18.15 42.23
N ALA A 256 -2.47 -17.33 41.51
CA ALA A 256 -3.58 -17.79 40.67
C ALA A 256 -3.09 -18.58 39.44
N LEU A 257 -1.94 -18.21 38.86
CA LEU A 257 -1.36 -18.94 37.73
C LEU A 257 -0.54 -20.17 38.13
N LYS A 258 -0.41 -20.47 39.43
CA LYS A 258 0.51 -21.51 39.93
C LYS A 258 0.26 -22.87 39.29
N ALA A 259 -1.00 -23.30 39.18
CA ALA A 259 -1.36 -24.57 38.54
C ALA A 259 -0.92 -24.64 37.08
N VAL A 260 -1.11 -23.55 36.32
CA VAL A 260 -0.66 -23.43 34.93
C VAL A 260 0.87 -23.45 34.83
N LEU A 261 1.55 -22.74 35.73
CA LEU A 261 3.01 -22.68 35.76
C LEU A 261 3.63 -24.03 36.10
N HIS A 262 2.97 -24.86 36.93
CA HIS A 262 3.44 -26.19 37.30
C HIS A 262 3.13 -27.26 36.25
N SER A 263 2.35 -26.92 35.22
CA SER A 263 1.93 -27.85 34.19
C SER A 263 3.13 -28.40 33.40
N PRO A 264 3.31 -29.73 33.31
CA PRO A 264 4.39 -30.33 32.54
C PRO A 264 4.18 -30.21 31.02
N ALA A 265 2.94 -29.93 30.59
CA ALA A 265 2.60 -29.74 29.18
C ALA A 265 3.00 -28.36 28.64
N LEU A 266 3.19 -27.36 29.52
CA LEU A 266 3.42 -25.98 29.12
C LEU A 266 4.78 -25.81 28.43
N ALA A 267 4.74 -25.66 27.11
CA ALA A 267 5.91 -25.46 26.25
C ALA A 267 6.16 -23.99 25.93
N THR A 268 5.10 -23.16 25.88
CA THR A 268 5.17 -21.75 25.46
C THR A 268 4.51 -20.82 26.48
N LEU A 269 5.25 -19.79 26.91
CA LEU A 269 4.73 -18.70 27.74
C LEU A 269 5.07 -17.35 27.11
N THR A 270 4.05 -16.52 26.89
CA THR A 270 4.19 -15.18 26.29
C THR A 270 3.52 -14.10 27.14
N LEU A 271 4.26 -13.06 27.50
CA LEU A 271 3.79 -11.91 28.28
C LEU A 271 3.99 -10.63 27.49
N GLN A 272 2.95 -9.81 27.33
CA GLN A 272 3.03 -8.59 26.51
C GLN A 272 2.28 -7.42 27.13
N GLN A 273 2.92 -6.25 27.17
CA GLN A 273 2.31 -5.04 27.73
C GLN A 273 1.71 -5.26 29.13
N CYS A 274 2.35 -6.11 29.95
CA CYS A 274 1.86 -6.44 31.29
C CYS A 274 2.43 -5.47 32.34
N ARG A 275 1.63 -5.01 33.29
CA ARG A 275 2.13 -4.19 34.41
C ARG A 275 2.70 -5.07 35.52
N ASN A 276 3.62 -4.51 36.31
CA ASN A 276 4.30 -5.12 37.46
C ASN A 276 4.88 -6.51 37.20
N ILE A 277 5.37 -6.75 35.98
CA ILE A 277 5.89 -8.04 35.52
C ILE A 277 7.07 -8.57 36.37
N THR A 278 7.81 -7.68 37.05
CA THR A 278 8.91 -8.07 37.93
C THR A 278 8.45 -9.01 39.05
N SER A 279 7.32 -8.73 39.69
CA SER A 279 6.78 -9.56 40.78
C SER A 279 6.42 -10.97 40.28
N PHE A 280 5.83 -11.06 39.08
CA PHE A 280 5.50 -12.33 38.45
C PHE A 280 6.74 -13.15 38.07
N VAL A 281 7.74 -12.51 37.46
CA VAL A 281 9.01 -13.17 37.11
C VAL A 281 9.76 -13.61 38.35
N GLN A 282 9.72 -12.83 39.44
CA GLN A 282 10.30 -13.20 40.72
C GLN A 282 9.59 -14.42 41.33
N CYS A 283 8.27 -14.44 41.34
CA CYS A 283 7.50 -15.61 41.78
C CYS A 283 7.89 -16.87 40.98
N CYS A 284 7.99 -16.75 39.65
CA CYS A 284 8.46 -17.85 38.79
C CYS A 284 9.92 -18.26 39.07
N ALA A 285 10.79 -17.32 39.45
CA ALA A 285 12.19 -17.61 39.75
C ALA A 285 12.36 -18.35 41.08
N GLU A 286 11.58 -17.98 42.09
CA GLU A 286 11.61 -18.55 43.44
C GLU A 286 10.92 -19.91 43.53
N ASP A 287 9.90 -20.16 42.70
CA ASP A 287 9.21 -21.45 42.63
C ASP A 287 9.98 -22.47 41.77
N GLN A 288 10.53 -23.49 42.43
CA GLN A 288 11.32 -24.54 41.77
C GLN A 288 10.51 -25.40 40.79
N LEU A 289 9.19 -25.50 41.00
CA LEU A 289 8.30 -26.32 40.19
C LEU A 289 7.70 -25.56 38.98
N ALA A 290 7.90 -24.24 38.92
CA ALA A 290 7.35 -23.43 37.83
C ALA A 290 8.09 -23.65 36.50
N LEU A 291 7.36 -23.72 35.39
CA LEU A 291 7.85 -23.81 34.02
C LEU A 291 8.79 -25.00 33.75
N PRO A 292 8.40 -26.25 34.09
CA PRO A 292 9.30 -27.40 34.03
C PRO A 292 9.72 -27.78 32.59
N SER A 293 8.87 -27.52 31.60
CA SER A 293 9.06 -27.96 30.20
C SER A 293 9.08 -26.81 29.18
N VAL A 294 9.18 -25.55 29.63
CA VAL A 294 9.08 -24.39 28.73
C VAL A 294 10.28 -24.35 27.79
N THR A 295 9.98 -24.33 26.49
CA THR A 295 10.98 -24.20 25.42
C THR A 295 10.89 -22.85 24.71
N THR A 296 9.75 -22.17 24.79
CA THR A 296 9.50 -20.85 24.19
C THR A 296 9.08 -19.85 25.26
N PHE A 297 9.92 -18.85 25.50
CA PHE A 297 9.68 -17.83 26.51
C PHE A 297 9.77 -16.42 25.91
N ASN A 298 8.65 -15.68 25.96
CA ASN A 298 8.54 -14.38 25.30
C ASN A 298 8.04 -13.31 26.27
N ILE A 299 8.76 -12.18 26.37
CA ILE A 299 8.35 -10.98 27.08
C ILE A 299 8.49 -9.76 26.16
N ALA A 300 7.38 -9.07 25.88
CA ALA A 300 7.34 -7.85 25.06
C ALA A 300 6.71 -6.68 25.83
N ASN A 301 7.54 -5.93 26.56
CA ASN A 301 7.16 -4.94 27.55
C ASN A 301 7.94 -3.62 27.44
N HIS A 302 8.51 -3.33 26.27
CA HIS A 302 9.41 -2.19 26.08
C HIS A 302 8.67 -0.84 26.26
N SER A 303 8.70 -0.29 27.48
CA SER A 303 8.17 1.02 27.87
C SER A 303 9.15 1.72 28.82
N ALA A 304 9.12 3.07 28.84
CA ALA A 304 9.91 3.86 29.79
C ALA A 304 9.21 4.06 31.14
N GLU A 305 7.95 3.63 31.24
CA GLU A 305 7.14 3.74 32.45
C GLU A 305 7.53 2.65 33.46
N GLY A 306 7.77 3.07 34.71
CA GLY A 306 8.15 2.20 35.84
C GLY A 306 7.41 0.86 35.94
N PRO A 307 6.07 0.79 35.88
CA PRO A 307 5.34 -0.48 36.07
C PRO A 307 5.55 -1.52 34.97
N TYR A 308 6.06 -1.15 33.79
CA TYR A 308 6.32 -2.10 32.70
C TYR A 308 7.78 -2.56 32.64
N CYS A 309 8.65 -1.93 33.44
CA CYS A 309 10.06 -2.27 33.55
C CYS A 309 10.26 -3.61 34.27
N LEU A 310 11.37 -4.28 33.95
CA LEU A 310 11.73 -5.58 34.52
C LEU A 310 13.07 -5.48 35.26
N ASP A 311 13.12 -5.97 36.50
CA ASP A 311 14.39 -6.15 37.22
C ASP A 311 15.19 -7.29 36.60
N ALA A 312 16.48 -7.05 36.36
CA ALA A 312 17.41 -8.04 35.83
C ALA A 312 17.62 -9.25 36.76
N SER A 313 17.59 -9.05 38.09
CA SER A 313 17.95 -10.10 39.04
C SER A 313 16.97 -11.29 39.01
N PRO A 314 15.65 -11.08 39.15
CA PRO A 314 14.65 -12.15 38.96
C PRO A 314 14.70 -12.80 37.58
N LEU A 315 14.89 -12.01 36.52
CA LEU A 315 14.96 -12.52 35.15
C LEU A 315 16.18 -13.45 34.94
N ASN A 316 17.35 -13.05 35.45
CA ASN A 316 18.55 -13.87 35.39
C ASN A 316 18.36 -15.18 36.15
N ALA A 317 17.80 -15.12 37.36
CA ALA A 317 17.53 -16.31 38.18
C ALA A 317 16.55 -17.26 37.48
N LEU A 318 15.46 -16.74 36.92
CA LEU A 318 14.50 -17.53 36.16
C LEU A 318 15.14 -18.20 34.96
N LEU A 319 15.82 -17.43 34.10
CA LEU A 319 16.47 -17.97 32.92
C LEU A 319 17.46 -19.06 33.31
N MET A 320 18.37 -18.81 34.27
CA MET A 320 19.34 -19.78 34.80
C MET A 320 18.73 -21.11 35.28
N ARG A 321 17.45 -21.09 35.67
CA ARG A 321 16.71 -22.27 36.14
C ARG A 321 16.06 -23.07 35.00
N LEU A 322 15.58 -22.39 33.96
CA LEU A 322 14.98 -23.03 32.80
C LEU A 322 15.98 -23.96 32.12
N GLN A 323 15.50 -24.97 31.41
CA GLN A 323 16.32 -25.90 30.64
C GLN A 323 15.77 -26.03 29.22
N GLY A 324 16.67 -26.20 28.25
CA GLY A 324 16.26 -26.53 26.88
C GLY A 324 15.48 -25.45 26.11
N LEU A 325 15.62 -24.16 26.46
CA LEU A 325 15.01 -23.08 25.69
C LEU A 325 15.45 -23.14 24.22
N THR A 326 14.47 -23.13 23.32
CA THR A 326 14.64 -23.10 21.87
C THR A 326 14.34 -21.71 21.30
N HIS A 327 13.41 -20.98 21.93
CA HIS A 327 12.98 -19.65 21.52
C HIS A 327 12.96 -18.69 22.71
N LEU A 328 13.61 -17.55 22.55
CA LEU A 328 13.65 -16.49 23.55
C LEU A 328 13.36 -15.15 22.90
N LEU A 329 12.34 -14.44 23.37
CA LEU A 329 12.05 -13.07 22.98
C LEU A 329 12.02 -12.20 24.22
N LEU A 330 12.93 -11.24 24.31
CA LEU A 330 13.00 -10.25 25.37
C LEU A 330 13.05 -8.87 24.74
N SER A 331 11.96 -8.11 24.89
CA SER A 331 11.87 -6.72 24.48
C SER A 331 11.42 -5.91 25.69
N VAL A 332 12.38 -5.50 26.53
CA VAL A 332 12.11 -4.96 27.87
C VAL A 332 13.06 -3.81 28.22
N THR A 333 12.59 -2.91 29.08
CA THR A 333 13.45 -1.94 29.75
C THR A 333 13.95 -2.55 31.05
N ILE A 334 15.25 -2.79 31.13
CA ILE A 334 15.87 -3.35 32.34
C ILE A 334 16.16 -2.22 33.31
N VAL A 335 15.72 -2.38 34.56
CA VAL A 335 16.09 -1.49 35.66
C VAL A 335 17.16 -2.19 36.49
N THR A 336 18.18 -1.44 36.91
CA THR A 336 19.24 -1.95 37.78
C THR A 336 18.65 -2.31 39.13
N SER A 337 18.90 -3.52 39.60
CA SER A 337 18.34 -4.02 40.85
C SER A 337 18.78 -3.16 42.05
N SER A 338 18.05 -3.29 43.15
CA SER A 338 18.46 -2.77 44.46
C SER A 338 19.71 -3.47 45.03
N GLN A 339 20.18 -4.57 44.40
CA GLN A 339 21.40 -5.26 44.77
C GLN A 339 22.61 -4.77 43.96
N PRO A 340 23.71 -4.34 44.60
CA PRO A 340 24.81 -3.62 43.95
C PRO A 340 25.63 -4.43 42.93
N ILE A 341 25.43 -5.75 42.84
CA ILE A 341 26.29 -6.68 42.09
C ILE A 341 25.78 -6.95 40.66
N VAL A 342 24.47 -6.87 40.40
CA VAL A 342 23.87 -7.23 39.11
C VAL A 342 23.40 -5.98 38.36
N ARG A 343 24.25 -5.47 37.46
CA ARG A 343 23.94 -4.26 36.66
C ARG A 343 23.05 -4.51 35.42
N GLY A 344 22.65 -5.76 35.13
CA GLY A 344 21.85 -6.09 33.94
C GLY A 344 21.66 -7.59 33.66
N LEU A 345 21.15 -7.93 32.47
CA LEU A 345 20.99 -9.31 32.01
C LEU A 345 22.36 -9.96 31.77
N GLN A 346 22.60 -11.09 32.42
CA GLN A 346 23.85 -11.81 32.30
C GLN A 346 23.85 -12.70 31.06
N ALA A 347 24.89 -12.63 30.24
CA ALA A 347 25.03 -13.52 29.09
C ALA A 347 25.07 -15.01 29.49
N LYS A 348 25.50 -15.33 30.73
CA LYS A 348 25.48 -16.70 31.26
C LYS A 348 24.06 -17.30 31.27
N ALA A 349 23.05 -16.48 31.59
CA ALA A 349 21.66 -16.88 31.64
C ALA A 349 21.09 -17.27 30.26
N ILE A 350 21.66 -16.75 29.17
CA ILE A 350 21.29 -17.16 27.81
C ILE A 350 22.16 -18.32 27.32
N THR A 351 23.48 -18.21 27.52
CA THR A 351 24.47 -19.15 26.98
C THR A 351 24.39 -20.56 27.55
N GLN A 352 23.79 -20.75 28.72
CA GLN A 352 23.47 -22.10 29.20
C GLN A 352 22.52 -22.88 28.27
N HIS A 353 21.75 -22.18 27.43
CA HIS A 353 20.87 -22.78 26.43
C HIS A 353 21.51 -22.87 25.05
N ALA A 354 22.83 -22.68 24.95
CA ALA A 354 23.55 -22.60 23.68
C ALA A 354 23.33 -23.80 22.75
N GLU A 355 23.10 -25.00 23.31
CA GLU A 355 22.90 -26.24 22.56
C GLU A 355 21.48 -26.38 22.00
N THR A 356 20.49 -25.67 22.56
CA THR A 356 19.07 -25.80 22.19
C THR A 356 18.50 -24.54 21.55
N LEU A 357 19.07 -23.37 21.85
CA LEU A 357 18.54 -22.07 21.45
C LEU A 357 18.71 -21.82 19.95
N GLN A 358 17.58 -21.74 19.25
CA GLN A 358 17.52 -21.51 17.81
C GLN A 358 17.09 -20.08 17.46
N TYR A 359 16.28 -19.44 18.30
CA TYR A 359 15.73 -18.11 18.03
C TYR A 359 15.91 -17.22 19.26
N ALA A 360 16.54 -16.07 19.07
CA ALA A 360 16.74 -15.08 20.12
C ALA A 360 16.42 -13.67 19.61
N TYR A 361 15.49 -12.98 20.27
CA TYR A 361 15.24 -11.56 20.07
C TYR A 361 15.53 -10.82 21.39
N LEU A 362 16.49 -9.91 21.40
CA LEU A 362 17.01 -9.31 22.63
C LEU A 362 17.04 -7.78 22.53
N ASP A 363 15.91 -7.09 22.67
CA ASP A 363 15.83 -5.61 22.74
C ASP A 363 15.81 -5.15 24.21
N LEU A 364 17.01 -4.91 24.76
CA LEU A 364 17.21 -4.58 26.18
C LEU A 364 17.65 -3.12 26.31
N ALA A 365 16.73 -2.24 26.70
CA ALA A 365 17.07 -0.83 26.89
C ALA A 365 17.97 -0.64 28.13
N ARG A 366 19.03 0.19 28.00
CA ARG A 366 20.00 0.57 29.05
C ARG A 366 21.03 -0.50 29.47
N HIS A 367 21.20 -1.57 28.70
CA HIS A 367 22.23 -2.60 28.95
C HIS A 367 23.55 -2.33 28.22
N ASP A 368 24.69 -2.55 28.89
CA ASP A 368 26.02 -2.49 28.27
C ASP A 368 26.25 -3.75 27.41
N SER A 369 26.45 -3.59 26.10
CA SER A 369 26.02 -4.59 25.10
C SER A 369 27.16 -5.27 24.35
N ASP A 370 28.35 -4.67 24.30
CA ASP A 370 29.47 -5.20 23.52
C ASP A 370 30.05 -6.48 24.16
N LEU A 371 30.29 -6.45 25.47
CA LEU A 371 30.73 -7.63 26.25
C LEU A 371 29.65 -8.72 26.31
N PHE A 372 28.38 -8.32 26.33
CA PHE A 372 27.25 -9.24 26.37
C PHE A 372 27.15 -10.03 25.05
N THR A 373 27.29 -9.34 23.91
CA THR A 373 27.24 -9.94 22.58
C THR A 373 28.39 -10.92 22.34
N ARG A 374 29.61 -10.57 22.74
CA ARG A 374 30.77 -11.49 22.64
C ARG A 374 30.56 -12.80 23.39
N ARG A 375 29.88 -12.76 24.53
CA ARG A 375 29.63 -13.97 25.32
C ARG A 375 28.59 -14.90 24.68
N LEU A 376 27.76 -14.42 23.75
CA LEU A 376 26.78 -15.23 23.02
C LEU A 376 27.39 -16.10 21.90
N GLN A 377 28.71 -16.05 21.69
CA GLN A 377 29.43 -16.89 20.73
C GLN A 377 29.21 -18.39 20.93
N SER A 378 28.96 -18.83 22.17
CA SER A 378 28.73 -20.25 22.47
C SER A 378 27.42 -20.78 21.88
N CYS A 379 26.44 -19.91 21.57
CA CYS A 379 25.13 -20.28 21.03
C CYS A 379 25.20 -20.63 19.53
N THR A 380 25.88 -21.72 19.20
CA THR A 380 26.17 -22.12 17.82
C THR A 380 24.95 -22.57 17.02
N LYS A 381 23.85 -22.95 17.68
CA LYS A 381 22.59 -23.43 17.08
C LYS A 381 21.60 -22.33 16.70
N LEU A 382 21.95 -21.06 16.91
CA LEU A 382 21.11 -19.93 16.56
C LEU A 382 20.87 -19.87 15.04
N GLN A 383 19.60 -19.93 14.65
CA GLN A 383 19.13 -19.75 13.28
C GLN A 383 18.64 -18.33 13.03
N GLN A 384 18.06 -17.67 14.05
CA GLN A 384 17.67 -16.26 13.98
C GLN A 384 18.08 -15.51 15.24
N LEU A 385 18.68 -14.33 15.05
CA LEU A 385 19.12 -13.46 16.14
C LEU A 385 18.70 -12.02 15.86
N ALA A 386 18.05 -11.37 16.83
CA ALA A 386 17.87 -9.93 16.86
C ALA A 386 18.58 -9.34 18.08
N ILE A 387 19.51 -8.42 17.87
CA ILE A 387 20.36 -7.89 18.95
C ILE A 387 20.73 -6.41 18.72
N PRO A 388 20.85 -5.61 19.80
CA PRO A 388 21.39 -4.26 19.74
C PRO A 388 22.93 -4.26 19.78
N ASN A 389 23.46 -3.09 19.51
CA ASN A 389 24.82 -2.60 19.34
C ASN A 389 25.80 -3.37 18.44
N LEU A 390 25.43 -4.55 17.92
CA LEU A 390 26.25 -5.27 16.93
C LEU A 390 26.44 -4.46 15.63
N GLY A 391 25.46 -3.66 15.22
CA GLY A 391 25.57 -2.88 13.98
C GLY A 391 26.72 -1.87 13.99
N ARG A 392 27.04 -1.28 15.15
CA ARG A 392 28.15 -0.32 15.30
C ARG A 392 29.51 -0.99 15.18
N ALA A 393 29.66 -2.21 15.70
CA ALA A 393 30.89 -2.99 15.60
C ALA A 393 31.18 -3.46 14.16
N LEU A 394 30.14 -3.55 13.33
CA LEU A 394 30.23 -3.95 11.91
C LEU A 394 30.38 -2.76 10.94
N THR A 395 30.32 -1.51 11.43
CA THR A 395 30.51 -0.31 10.59
C THR A 395 31.97 0.17 10.58
N PRO A 396 32.59 0.44 9.42
CA PRO A 396 33.93 1.01 9.34
C PRO A 396 33.97 2.48 9.82
N SER A 397 35.05 2.86 10.53
CA SER A 397 35.23 4.23 11.05
C SER A 397 35.50 5.23 9.92
N PRO A 398 34.90 6.45 9.95
CA PRO A 398 35.08 7.47 8.91
C PRO A 398 36.39 8.27 9.00
N ALA A 399 37.21 8.06 10.03
CA ALA A 399 38.44 8.82 10.25
C ALA A 399 39.70 7.94 10.06
N GLY A 400 40.35 8.09 8.90
CA GLY A 400 41.76 7.77 8.68
C GLY A 400 42.12 6.28 8.48
N ASP A 401 42.66 5.98 7.30
CA ASP A 401 43.58 4.88 6.97
C ASP A 401 43.61 3.67 7.91
N SER A 402 42.65 2.76 7.76
CA SER A 402 42.90 1.32 7.55
C SER A 402 41.60 0.52 7.60
N THR A 403 41.55 -0.47 6.73
CA THR A 403 40.57 -1.54 6.59
C THR A 403 40.54 -2.49 7.80
N PHE A 404 40.38 -1.99 9.02
CA PHE A 404 40.21 -2.85 10.20
C PHE A 404 38.83 -2.65 10.80
N LEU A 405 37.91 -3.49 10.35
CA LEU A 405 36.72 -3.86 11.11
C LEU A 405 37.15 -4.52 12.43
N ASP A 406 36.34 -4.41 13.49
CA ASP A 406 36.63 -5.05 14.78
C ASP A 406 36.82 -6.57 14.57
N PRO A 407 38.03 -7.12 14.74
CA PRO A 407 38.29 -8.55 14.55
C PRO A 407 37.41 -9.40 15.46
N THR A 408 37.07 -8.88 16.65
CA THR A 408 36.25 -9.57 17.63
C THR A 408 34.79 -9.70 17.20
N ALA A 409 34.28 -8.76 16.39
CA ALA A 409 32.93 -8.86 15.83
C ALA A 409 32.85 -9.95 14.74
N MET A 410 33.92 -10.10 13.95
CA MET A 410 34.02 -11.17 12.94
C MET A 410 34.19 -12.55 13.58
N GLU A 411 35.01 -12.66 14.63
CA GLU A 411 35.08 -13.88 15.46
C GLU A 411 33.71 -14.24 16.04
N THR A 412 32.93 -13.22 16.45
CA THR A 412 31.57 -13.43 16.97
C THR A 412 30.62 -13.97 15.91
N LEU A 413 30.61 -13.35 14.72
CA LEU A 413 29.74 -13.76 13.62
C LEU A 413 30.10 -15.17 13.12
N THR A 414 31.38 -15.47 12.94
CA THR A 414 31.86 -16.77 12.46
C THR A 414 31.55 -17.92 13.41
N ALA A 415 31.30 -17.64 14.70
CA ALA A 415 30.84 -18.62 15.68
C ALA A 415 29.39 -19.10 15.41
N TRP A 416 28.52 -18.26 14.86
CA TRP A 416 27.10 -18.57 14.60
C TRP A 416 26.88 -19.21 13.21
N LYS A 417 27.42 -20.42 13.04
CA LYS A 417 27.45 -21.13 11.74
C LYS A 417 26.08 -21.44 11.15
N ASP A 418 25.09 -21.69 12.01
CA ASP A 418 23.72 -22.07 11.60
C ASP A 418 22.79 -20.85 11.38
N LEU A 419 23.31 -19.62 11.53
CA LEU A 419 22.51 -18.40 11.48
C LEU A 419 22.05 -18.08 10.05
N ARG A 420 20.73 -17.98 9.87
CA ARG A 420 20.07 -17.68 8.59
C ARG A 420 19.54 -16.26 8.54
N THR A 421 19.20 -15.68 9.69
CA THR A 421 18.61 -14.35 9.79
C THR A 421 19.23 -13.56 10.94
N LEU A 422 19.71 -12.35 10.65
CA LEU A 422 20.26 -11.42 11.64
C LEU A 422 19.47 -10.10 11.61
N TYR A 423 19.03 -9.63 12.76
CA TYR A 423 18.36 -8.34 12.92
C TYR A 423 19.14 -7.43 13.85
N LEU A 424 19.54 -6.28 13.34
CA LEU A 424 20.28 -5.26 14.06
C LEU A 424 19.27 -4.24 14.60
N LEU A 425 19.15 -4.18 15.92
CA LEU A 425 18.14 -3.36 16.61
C LEU A 425 18.58 -1.90 16.81
N ASP A 426 19.76 -1.51 16.33
CA ASP A 426 20.27 -0.14 16.45
C ASP A 426 20.01 0.70 15.22
N ASP A 427 19.98 2.00 15.48
CA ASP A 427 20.05 3.03 14.47
C ASP A 427 21.51 3.43 14.22
N PHE A 428 22.33 2.51 13.68
CA PHE A 428 23.75 2.77 13.38
C PHE A 428 23.98 3.73 12.19
N ALA A 429 22.90 4.16 11.53
CA ALA A 429 22.97 5.21 10.52
C ALA A 429 23.00 6.63 11.08
N ARG A 430 22.78 6.81 12.39
CA ARG A 430 23.06 8.08 13.07
C ARG A 430 24.56 8.20 13.33
N SER A 431 25.33 8.65 12.34
CA SER A 431 26.52 9.45 12.66
C SER A 431 26.04 10.78 13.26
N ASN A 432 26.86 11.44 14.09
CA ASN A 432 26.64 12.78 14.68
C ASN A 432 26.36 13.86 13.62
N LEU A 433 25.22 13.76 12.92
CA LEU A 433 24.71 14.74 11.99
C LEU A 433 23.63 15.49 12.75
N ASP A 434 23.85 16.80 12.90
CA ASP A 434 22.94 17.72 13.56
C ASP A 434 21.49 17.47 13.13
N GLY A 435 20.56 17.57 14.08
CA GLY A 435 19.14 17.18 13.94
C GLY A 435 18.38 17.81 12.77
N HIS A 436 18.99 18.74 12.04
CA HIS A 436 18.47 19.33 10.80
C HIS A 436 18.50 18.37 9.59
N PHE A 437 19.33 17.33 9.57
CA PHE A 437 19.42 16.39 8.42
C PHE A 437 18.47 15.19 8.50
N ALA A 438 17.80 14.95 9.64
CA ALA A 438 16.90 13.80 9.80
C ALA A 438 15.66 13.84 8.88
N ASN A 439 15.32 15.02 8.33
CA ASN A 439 14.20 15.24 7.41
C ASN A 439 14.62 15.36 5.93
N SER A 440 15.88 15.09 5.59
CA SER A 440 16.40 15.16 4.22
C SER A 440 16.12 13.88 3.42
N VAL A 441 15.79 14.03 2.13
CA VAL A 441 15.65 12.95 1.13
C VAL A 441 16.93 12.09 1.01
N MET A 442 18.09 12.59 1.45
CA MET A 442 19.34 11.82 1.46
C MET A 442 19.46 10.83 2.62
N TYR A 443 18.70 11.01 3.71
CA TYR A 443 18.83 10.19 4.92
C TYR A 443 18.47 8.71 4.69
N PRO A 444 17.41 8.34 3.94
CA PRO A 444 17.11 6.94 3.59
C PRO A 444 18.14 6.30 2.65
N ALA A 445 18.69 7.05 1.70
CA ALA A 445 19.69 6.55 0.75
C ALA A 445 21.02 6.22 1.46
N LEU A 446 21.50 7.10 2.34
CA LEU A 446 22.68 6.87 3.19
C LEU A 446 22.48 5.67 4.14
N ARG A 447 21.26 5.51 4.67
CA ARG A 447 20.87 4.35 5.49
C ARG A 447 20.93 3.03 4.73
N SER A 448 20.38 3.01 3.51
CA SER A 448 20.39 1.84 2.63
C SER A 448 21.81 1.45 2.25
N GLN A 449 22.66 2.43 1.92
CA GLN A 449 24.08 2.19 1.62
C GLN A 449 24.83 1.61 2.82
N ARG A 450 24.69 2.20 4.02
CA ARG A 450 25.33 1.67 5.23
C ARG A 450 24.82 0.28 5.61
N LEU A 451 23.53 -0.01 5.39
CA LEU A 451 22.99 -1.36 5.56
C LEU A 451 23.60 -2.34 4.55
N ALA A 452 23.77 -1.93 3.28
CA ALA A 452 24.44 -2.77 2.29
C ALA A 452 25.88 -3.09 2.69
N ASP A 453 26.63 -2.12 3.22
CA ASP A 453 27.99 -2.32 3.72
C ASP A 453 28.03 -3.31 4.90
N VAL A 454 27.19 -3.09 5.91
CA VAL A 454 27.09 -3.96 7.10
C VAL A 454 26.62 -5.37 6.73
N ALA A 455 25.64 -5.47 5.83
CA ALA A 455 25.11 -6.76 5.37
C ALA A 455 26.16 -7.52 4.56
N THR A 456 26.92 -6.86 3.68
CA THR A 456 28.03 -7.47 2.94
C THR A 456 29.04 -8.11 3.89
N TYR A 457 29.37 -7.41 4.97
CA TYR A 457 30.28 -7.92 5.99
C TYR A 457 29.68 -9.10 6.79
N ALA A 458 28.42 -9.00 7.20
CA ALA A 458 27.72 -10.08 7.89
C ALA A 458 27.62 -11.36 7.02
N PHE A 459 27.37 -11.23 5.72
CA PHE A 459 27.35 -12.35 4.77
C PHE A 459 28.73 -12.95 4.52
N ALA A 460 29.81 -12.20 4.75
CA ALA A 460 31.17 -12.72 4.69
C ALA A 460 31.52 -13.55 5.94
N GLY A 461 31.11 -13.08 7.13
CA GLY A 461 31.33 -13.79 8.39
C GLY A 461 30.45 -15.03 8.57
N VAL A 462 29.22 -15.02 8.04
CA VAL A 462 28.29 -16.15 8.10
C VAL A 462 27.85 -16.54 6.68
N PRO A 463 28.47 -17.56 6.07
CA PRO A 463 28.18 -17.92 4.68
C PRO A 463 26.74 -18.35 4.40
N HIS A 464 26.04 -18.90 5.40
CA HIS A 464 24.66 -19.40 5.33
C HIS A 464 23.60 -18.35 5.70
N LEU A 465 24.01 -17.12 6.00
CA LEU A 465 23.12 -16.02 6.31
C LEU A 465 22.39 -15.57 5.04
N ASN A 466 21.06 -15.53 5.11
CA ASN A 466 20.19 -15.16 4.00
C ASN A 466 19.68 -13.73 4.12
N ILE A 467 19.51 -13.26 5.36
CA ILE A 467 18.79 -12.04 5.69
C ILE A 467 19.55 -11.24 6.75
N VAL A 468 19.77 -9.95 6.50
CA VAL A 468 20.21 -8.97 7.49
C VAL A 468 19.20 -7.83 7.53
N GLY A 469 18.50 -7.64 8.64
CA GLY A 469 17.57 -6.51 8.80
C GLY A 469 18.03 -5.48 9.82
N VAL A 470 17.50 -4.27 9.73
CA VAL A 470 17.77 -3.15 10.64
C VAL A 470 16.46 -2.51 11.06
N GLY A 471 16.31 -2.31 12.36
CA GLY A 471 15.23 -1.50 12.93
C GLY A 471 14.59 -2.16 14.15
N ARG A 472 14.10 -1.31 15.07
CA ARG A 472 13.30 -1.74 16.23
C ARG A 472 11.85 -1.86 15.83
N ARG A 473 11.36 -3.06 15.53
CA ARG A 473 9.91 -3.27 15.49
C ARG A 473 9.51 -4.72 15.75
N LEU A 474 9.50 -5.14 17.01
CA LEU A 474 8.45 -6.07 17.43
C LEU A 474 7.13 -5.32 17.49
N ARG A 475 6.39 -5.29 16.39
CA ARG A 475 4.94 -5.07 16.43
C ARG A 475 4.31 -6.46 16.50
N ILE A 476 4.25 -7.00 17.71
CA ILE A 476 3.25 -8.01 18.00
C ILE A 476 1.92 -7.25 18.10
N HIS A 477 0.99 -7.56 17.20
CA HIS A 477 -0.24 -6.82 16.92
C HIS A 477 -0.77 -5.96 18.08
N SER A 478 -0.69 -4.63 17.93
CA SER A 478 -1.68 -3.71 18.49
C SER A 478 -2.10 -2.76 17.38
N GLN A 479 -3.39 -2.70 17.08
CA GLN A 479 -3.99 -1.63 16.26
C GLN A 479 -4.04 -0.30 17.04
N ASN A 480 -3.27 -0.13 18.12
CA ASN A 480 -3.60 0.76 19.22
C ASN A 480 -2.80 2.08 19.29
N GLU A 481 -2.03 2.44 18.26
CA GLU A 481 -1.35 3.75 18.19
C GLU A 481 -1.98 4.65 17.09
N ARG A 482 -3.29 4.90 17.18
CA ARG A 482 -3.95 6.06 16.55
C ARG A 482 -4.85 6.76 17.58
N ARG A 483 -4.25 7.36 18.61
CA ARG A 483 -4.89 8.46 19.34
C ARG A 483 -4.48 9.77 18.65
N PRO A 484 -5.41 10.68 18.31
CA PRO A 484 -5.08 12.10 18.24
C PRO A 484 -4.75 12.58 19.67
N PRO A 485 -3.90 13.60 19.85
CA PRO A 485 -3.68 14.18 21.17
C PRO A 485 -5.02 14.69 21.72
N GLN A 486 -5.40 14.22 22.92
CA GLN A 486 -6.50 14.79 23.68
C GLN A 486 -6.12 16.24 24.03
N GLN A 487 -6.89 17.20 23.53
CA GLN A 487 -6.94 18.54 24.07
C GLN A 487 -7.55 18.45 25.46
N THR A 488 -6.71 18.45 26.50
CA THR A 488 -7.14 18.84 27.84
C THR A 488 -7.34 20.35 27.83
N GLU A 489 -8.59 20.77 27.86
CA GLU A 489 -8.98 22.10 28.34
C GLU A 489 -8.52 22.22 29.79
N ASP A 490 -7.63 23.18 30.06
CA ASP A 490 -7.45 23.73 31.41
C ASP A 490 -7.38 25.25 31.30
N GLN A 491 -8.38 25.90 31.89
CA GLN A 491 -8.46 27.35 32.09
C GLN A 491 -7.64 27.72 33.33
N GLY A 492 -6.80 28.75 33.27
CA GLY A 492 -6.34 29.46 34.48
C GLY A 492 -4.94 30.07 34.48
N GLN A 493 -4.88 31.36 34.13
CA GLN A 493 -3.92 32.42 34.50
C GLN A 493 -2.80 32.09 35.54
N ASN A 494 -1.52 32.37 35.24
CA ASN A 494 -0.83 33.60 35.68
C ASN A 494 0.66 33.71 35.22
N GLN A 495 1.16 34.94 35.34
CA GLN A 495 2.32 35.58 34.73
C GLN A 495 3.72 35.19 35.26
N GLY A 496 4.72 35.26 34.35
CA GLY A 496 6.00 35.95 34.55
C GLY A 496 7.15 35.26 35.32
N ILE A 497 8.26 34.98 34.61
CA ILE A 497 9.64 35.50 34.84
C ILE A 497 10.64 34.60 34.09
N LEU A 498 11.45 35.24 33.24
CA LEU A 498 12.55 34.67 32.47
C LEU A 498 13.70 34.22 33.38
N HIS A 499 14.04 32.93 33.34
CA HIS A 499 15.42 32.46 33.53
C HIS A 499 15.66 31.16 32.76
N HIS A 500 16.77 31.14 32.01
CA HIS A 500 17.29 30.01 31.25
C HIS A 500 17.39 28.72 32.08
N GLN A 501 16.72 27.65 31.63
CA GLN A 501 17.12 26.27 31.87
C GLN A 501 16.72 25.40 30.67
N GLU A 502 17.69 24.64 30.18
CA GLU A 502 17.59 23.68 29.09
C GLU A 502 16.52 22.63 29.37
N ASN A 503 15.36 22.72 28.69
CA ASN A 503 14.33 21.68 28.75
C ASN A 503 14.41 20.77 27.52
N ALA A 504 14.99 19.60 27.74
CA ALA A 504 14.84 18.41 26.91
C ALA A 504 13.39 17.89 27.00
N ALA A 505 12.49 18.48 26.20
CA ALA A 505 11.13 17.98 26.04
C ALA A 505 10.61 18.28 24.62
N TYR A 506 11.15 17.56 23.64
CA TYR A 506 10.51 17.43 22.32
C TYR A 506 10.27 15.94 22.05
N GLY A 507 9.08 15.47 22.43
CA GLY A 507 8.53 14.18 22.06
C GLY A 507 8.18 14.16 20.56
N SER A 508 9.20 14.22 19.71
CA SER A 508 9.05 13.93 18.28
C SER A 508 8.80 12.42 18.12
N GLN A 509 7.62 12.07 17.60
CA GLN A 509 7.34 10.72 17.13
C GLN A 509 8.39 10.33 16.08
N ARG A 510 9.35 9.50 16.49
CA ARG A 510 10.43 9.01 15.62
C ARG A 510 9.82 8.12 14.54
N PRO A 511 10.11 8.34 13.25
CA PRO A 511 9.63 7.46 12.20
C PRO A 511 10.35 6.10 12.29
N LYS A 512 9.56 5.03 12.51
CA LYS A 512 10.00 3.64 12.73
C LYS A 512 10.11 2.92 11.38
N TYR A 513 11.30 2.89 10.78
CA TYR A 513 11.58 2.18 9.51
C TYR A 513 12.27 0.83 9.78
N PHE A 514 11.85 -0.22 9.09
CA PHE A 514 12.55 -1.51 9.07
C PHE A 514 13.13 -1.72 7.68
N MET A 515 14.42 -2.02 7.57
CA MET A 515 15.08 -2.30 6.30
C MET A 515 15.63 -3.72 6.32
N ARG A 516 15.63 -4.41 5.18
CA ARG A 516 16.09 -5.79 5.04
C ARG A 516 17.00 -5.93 3.83
N ALA A 517 18.22 -6.38 4.07
CA ALA A 517 19.17 -6.83 3.06
C ALA A 517 19.05 -8.35 2.85
N GLU A 518 18.91 -8.77 1.59
CA GLU A 518 18.88 -10.18 1.21
C GLU A 518 20.01 -10.49 0.22
N ARG A 519 20.53 -11.72 0.30
CA ARG A 519 21.47 -12.27 -0.69
C ARG A 519 20.69 -12.80 -1.88
N GLN A 520 20.84 -12.17 -3.05
CA GLN A 520 20.28 -12.66 -4.31
C GLN A 520 21.38 -13.13 -5.24
N ASP A 521 21.13 -14.24 -5.93
CA ASP A 521 21.99 -14.75 -7.00
C ASP A 521 21.45 -14.23 -8.33
N LEU A 522 22.07 -13.18 -8.86
CA LEU A 522 21.76 -12.60 -10.17
C LEU A 522 22.94 -12.91 -11.09
N ASP A 523 22.71 -13.76 -12.10
CA ASP A 523 23.70 -14.12 -13.13
C ASP A 523 25.05 -14.62 -12.56
N GLY A 524 25.01 -15.40 -11.48
CA GLY A 524 26.20 -15.96 -10.83
C GLY A 524 27.01 -14.96 -9.99
N ARG A 525 26.49 -13.74 -9.77
CA ARG A 525 27.03 -12.77 -8.81
C ARG A 525 26.11 -12.66 -7.60
N LYS A 526 26.67 -12.89 -6.41
CA LYS A 526 25.97 -12.69 -5.14
C LYS A 526 25.84 -11.20 -4.85
N THR A 527 24.64 -10.64 -5.01
CA THR A 527 24.34 -9.22 -4.77
C THR A 527 23.51 -9.05 -3.51
N VAL A 528 23.75 -7.97 -2.76
CA VAL A 528 22.99 -7.60 -1.56
C VAL A 528 21.94 -6.57 -1.92
N VAL A 529 20.66 -6.89 -1.71
CA VAL A 529 19.54 -5.98 -2.00
C VAL A 529 18.89 -5.52 -0.70
N ALA A 530 19.04 -4.24 -0.36
CA ALA A 530 18.38 -3.61 0.79
C ALA A 530 16.99 -3.09 0.39
N THR A 531 15.94 -3.53 1.08
CA THR A 531 14.54 -3.17 0.87
C THR A 531 13.95 -2.54 2.13
N GLU A 532 13.21 -1.45 1.96
CA GLU A 532 12.42 -0.88 3.05
C GLU A 532 11.13 -1.70 3.21
N ILE A 533 10.88 -2.23 4.40
CA ILE A 533 9.70 -3.03 4.70
C ILE A 533 8.72 -2.16 5.47
N THR A 534 7.67 -1.71 4.78
CA THR A 534 6.41 -1.34 5.43
C THR A 534 5.71 -2.62 5.86
N ASP A 535 5.55 -2.79 7.17
CA ASP A 535 4.88 -3.89 7.88
C ASP A 535 5.68 -5.19 8.10
N LEU A 536 6.13 -5.30 9.35
CA LEU A 536 6.82 -6.44 9.93
C LEU A 536 5.84 -7.48 10.49
N GLN A 537 4.77 -7.81 9.78
CA GLN A 537 3.88 -8.92 10.16
C GLN A 537 4.46 -10.31 9.86
N ARG A 538 5.64 -10.39 9.23
CA ARG A 538 6.26 -11.66 8.80
C ARG A 538 7.16 -12.34 9.84
N LEU A 539 7.55 -11.69 10.94
CA LEU A 539 8.46 -12.31 11.93
C LEU A 539 7.76 -13.22 12.94
N GLN A 540 6.46 -13.04 13.19
CA GLN A 540 5.70 -13.95 14.05
C GLN A 540 5.07 -15.12 13.28
N ALA A 541 4.89 -14.97 11.97
CA ALA A 541 4.24 -15.98 11.14
C ALA A 541 5.10 -17.22 10.84
N GLN A 542 6.37 -17.27 11.30
CA GLN A 542 7.24 -18.44 11.11
C GLN A 542 7.18 -19.47 12.26
N HIS A 543 6.45 -19.22 13.35
CA HIS A 543 6.40 -20.13 14.51
C HIS A 543 5.02 -20.68 14.89
N GLN A 544 4.00 -20.49 14.04
CA GLN A 544 2.77 -21.28 14.14
C GLN A 544 2.75 -22.29 13.00
N THR A 545 2.90 -23.54 13.42
CA THR A 545 2.73 -24.80 12.70
C THR A 545 1.81 -24.69 11.47
N THR A 546 2.34 -25.09 10.30
CA THR A 546 1.64 -25.73 9.18
C THR A 546 0.11 -25.57 9.09
N ALA A 547 -0.38 -24.35 8.85
CA ALA A 547 -1.64 -24.06 8.17
C ALA A 547 -1.88 -22.55 8.19
N ASN A 548 -1.42 -21.83 7.17
CA ASN A 548 -2.05 -20.58 6.72
C ASN A 548 -1.40 -20.14 5.41
N MET A 549 -1.97 -20.63 4.32
CA MET A 549 -1.79 -20.10 2.98
C MET A 549 -2.36 -18.67 2.90
N LEU A 550 -1.52 -17.74 2.45
CA LEU A 550 -1.80 -16.50 1.70
C LEU A 550 -2.78 -15.46 2.27
N ILE A 551 -2.26 -14.25 2.45
CA ILE A 551 -3.01 -13.01 2.24
C ILE A 551 -2.18 -12.15 1.27
N PRO A 552 -2.64 -11.83 0.03
CA PRO A 552 -2.14 -10.66 -0.68
C PRO A 552 -2.66 -9.40 0.00
N ALA A 553 -1.77 -8.42 0.16
CA ALA A 553 -2.11 -7.06 0.51
C ALA A 553 -3.00 -6.44 -0.59
N SER A 554 -4.28 -6.26 -0.30
CA SER A 554 -5.08 -5.19 -0.90
C SER A 554 -4.62 -3.87 -0.28
N GLY A 555 -3.79 -3.12 -1.01
CA GLY A 555 -3.28 -1.83 -0.53
C GLY A 555 -2.21 -1.16 -1.40
N LEU A 556 -1.68 -1.83 -2.42
CA LEU A 556 -0.69 -1.22 -3.32
C LEU A 556 -1.38 -0.46 -4.45
N ALA A 557 -1.27 0.87 -4.46
CA ALA A 557 -1.76 1.73 -5.54
C ALA A 557 -1.09 1.45 -6.91
N LEU A 558 0.07 0.81 -6.89
CA LEU A 558 0.86 0.49 -8.08
C LEU A 558 1.05 -1.01 -8.28
N PRO A 559 1.14 -1.45 -9.55
CA PRO A 559 1.33 -2.86 -9.88
C PRO A 559 2.66 -3.40 -9.35
N ILE A 560 2.64 -4.69 -9.01
CA ILE A 560 3.85 -5.48 -8.75
C ILE A 560 4.46 -5.84 -10.11
N ILE A 561 5.49 -5.11 -10.50
CA ILE A 561 6.24 -5.28 -11.76
C ILE A 561 7.63 -5.85 -11.44
N LYS A 562 8.07 -6.86 -12.20
CA LYS A 562 9.36 -7.55 -11.99
C LYS A 562 10.40 -7.19 -13.06
N SER A 563 9.94 -6.67 -14.19
CA SER A 563 10.76 -6.31 -15.35
C SER A 563 10.26 -5.03 -16.02
N LEU A 564 11.10 -4.38 -16.80
CA LEU A 564 10.73 -3.19 -17.59
C LEU A 564 9.62 -3.52 -18.61
N THR A 565 9.63 -4.72 -19.18
CA THR A 565 8.58 -5.20 -20.10
C THR A 565 7.22 -5.37 -19.41
N ASP A 566 7.19 -5.71 -18.11
CA ASP A 566 5.92 -5.80 -17.38
C ASP A 566 5.22 -4.44 -17.24
N CYS A 567 5.97 -3.33 -17.32
CA CYS A 567 5.40 -1.97 -17.27
C CYS A 567 4.51 -1.65 -18.47
N ALA A 568 4.68 -2.40 -19.57
CA ALA A 568 3.92 -2.26 -20.80
C ALA A 568 2.76 -3.27 -20.91
N ASP A 569 2.51 -4.09 -19.89
CA ASP A 569 1.48 -5.14 -19.90
C ASP A 569 0.19 -4.64 -19.21
N PHE A 570 -0.88 -4.48 -19.99
CA PHE A 570 -2.16 -3.99 -19.48
C PHE A 570 -2.72 -4.86 -18.34
N SER A 571 -2.60 -6.19 -18.48
CA SER A 571 -3.13 -7.17 -17.52
C SER A 571 -2.45 -7.11 -16.15
N LYS A 572 -1.24 -6.57 -16.12
CA LYS A 572 -0.45 -6.38 -14.89
C LYS A 572 -0.60 -4.97 -14.34
N THR A 573 -0.70 -3.96 -15.21
CA THR A 573 -0.56 -2.55 -14.82
C THR A 573 -1.85 -1.79 -14.60
N VAL A 574 -2.96 -2.21 -15.23
CA VAL A 574 -4.25 -1.48 -15.19
C VAL A 574 -5.40 -2.41 -14.85
N GLU A 575 -5.49 -3.59 -15.46
CA GLU A 575 -6.59 -4.55 -15.24
C GLU A 575 -6.85 -4.87 -13.75
N PRO A 576 -5.84 -5.10 -12.89
CA PRO A 576 -6.06 -5.41 -11.47
C PRO A 576 -6.67 -4.24 -10.68
N TYR A 577 -6.62 -3.03 -11.23
CA TYR A 577 -7.03 -1.79 -10.59
C TYR A 577 -8.38 -1.27 -11.07
N ILE A 578 -9.01 -1.93 -12.06
CA ILE A 578 -10.31 -1.51 -12.60
C ILE A 578 -11.38 -1.45 -11.50
N GLY A 579 -11.31 -2.31 -10.48
CA GLY A 579 -12.20 -2.25 -9.31
C GLY A 579 -12.21 -0.87 -8.63
N GLN A 580 -11.04 -0.23 -8.53
CA GLN A 580 -10.91 1.11 -7.93
C GLN A 580 -11.73 2.17 -8.66
N LEU A 581 -12.00 2.00 -9.96
CA LEU A 581 -12.83 2.94 -10.73
C LEU A 581 -14.28 2.94 -10.25
N TYR A 582 -14.81 1.76 -9.92
CA TYR A 582 -16.19 1.59 -9.46
C TYR A 582 -16.36 2.04 -8.02
N ASP A 583 -15.33 1.85 -7.19
CA ASP A 583 -15.34 2.27 -5.78
C ASP A 583 -15.05 3.77 -5.60
N LEU A 584 -14.47 4.43 -6.61
CA LEU A 584 -14.00 5.81 -6.50
C LEU A 584 -15.10 6.83 -6.09
N PRO A 585 -16.33 6.80 -6.64
CA PRO A 585 -17.35 7.78 -6.30
C PRO A 585 -17.77 7.73 -4.82
N SER A 586 -18.01 6.53 -4.28
CA SER A 586 -18.37 6.35 -2.86
C SER A 586 -17.20 6.68 -1.93
N ASN A 587 -15.97 6.32 -2.34
CA ASN A 587 -14.75 6.69 -1.61
C ASN A 587 -14.50 8.20 -1.61
N LEU A 588 -14.81 8.91 -2.69
CA LEU A 588 -14.69 10.36 -2.78
C LEU A 588 -15.68 11.07 -1.86
N LEU A 589 -16.94 10.60 -1.84
CA LEU A 589 -17.99 11.14 -0.95
C LEU A 589 -17.62 10.98 0.52
N SER A 590 -17.12 9.80 0.91
CA SER A 590 -16.68 9.53 2.29
C SER A 590 -15.40 10.27 2.68
N ALA A 591 -14.49 10.51 1.73
CA ALA A 591 -13.26 11.25 1.97
C ALA A 591 -13.43 12.78 1.93
N ALA A 592 -14.55 13.30 1.40
CA ALA A 592 -14.74 14.74 1.11
C ALA A 592 -14.66 15.66 2.34
N THR A 593 -14.80 15.12 3.54
CA THR A 593 -14.81 15.88 4.80
C THR A 593 -13.41 16.21 5.33
N SER A 594 -12.34 15.60 4.78
CA SER A 594 -10.96 15.83 5.23
C SER A 594 -9.97 15.88 4.07
N THR A 595 -9.10 16.88 4.08
CA THR A 595 -8.00 17.03 3.11
C THR A 595 -7.01 15.88 3.18
N ASP A 596 -6.77 15.32 4.37
CA ASP A 596 -5.84 14.20 4.53
C ASP A 596 -6.43 12.90 3.98
N SER A 597 -7.74 12.69 4.14
CA SER A 597 -8.48 11.57 3.56
C SER A 597 -8.50 11.64 2.02
N LEU A 598 -8.74 12.83 1.45
CA LEU A 598 -8.67 13.05 0.00
C LEU A 598 -7.27 12.82 -0.55
N LYS A 599 -6.24 13.32 0.14
CA LYS A 599 -4.84 13.10 -0.25
C LYS A 599 -4.51 11.61 -0.21
N HIS A 600 -4.92 10.90 0.86
CA HIS A 600 -4.70 9.46 0.99
C HIS A 600 -5.44 8.67 -0.11
N LEU A 601 -6.69 9.00 -0.40
CA LEU A 601 -7.46 8.38 -1.49
C LEU A 601 -6.78 8.58 -2.84
N TYR A 602 -6.32 9.80 -3.11
CA TYR A 602 -5.58 10.13 -4.33
C TYR A 602 -4.27 9.33 -4.45
N THR A 603 -3.46 9.25 -3.39
CA THR A 603 -2.18 8.53 -3.42
C THR A 603 -2.34 7.00 -3.38
N SER A 604 -3.47 6.49 -2.89
CA SER A 604 -3.75 5.04 -2.82
C SER A 604 -4.48 4.49 -4.05
N THR A 605 -5.03 5.36 -4.90
CA THR A 605 -5.63 4.99 -6.18
C THR A 605 -4.55 4.94 -7.26
N ASN A 606 -4.61 3.94 -8.12
CA ASN A 606 -3.72 3.83 -9.28
C ASN A 606 -3.83 5.11 -10.14
N PRO A 607 -2.71 5.74 -10.51
CA PRO A 607 -2.74 7.03 -11.21
C PRO A 607 -3.36 6.92 -12.60
N ALA A 608 -3.30 5.76 -13.27
CA ALA A 608 -4.04 5.56 -14.51
C ALA A 608 -5.56 5.59 -14.23
N ILE A 609 -6.03 4.87 -13.22
CA ILE A 609 -7.46 4.81 -12.91
C ILE A 609 -8.03 6.17 -12.48
N SER A 610 -7.34 6.90 -11.61
CA SER A 610 -7.78 8.23 -11.18
C SER A 610 -7.80 9.25 -12.33
N GLY A 611 -6.82 9.21 -13.24
CA GLY A 611 -6.82 10.05 -14.44
C GLY A 611 -7.97 9.71 -15.40
N PHE A 612 -8.25 8.42 -15.59
CA PHE A 612 -9.38 7.96 -16.40
C PHE A 612 -10.72 8.38 -15.78
N ALA A 613 -10.89 8.17 -14.48
CA ALA A 613 -12.08 8.60 -13.73
C ALA A 613 -12.32 10.11 -13.88
N PHE A 614 -11.27 10.93 -13.77
CA PHE A 614 -11.36 12.36 -14.01
C PHE A 614 -11.80 12.70 -15.44
N SER A 615 -11.27 12.01 -16.46
CA SER A 615 -11.71 12.20 -17.85
C SER A 615 -13.19 11.88 -18.08
N CYS A 616 -13.70 10.84 -17.41
CA CYS A 616 -15.11 10.46 -17.44
C CYS A 616 -15.99 11.46 -16.68
N ALA A 617 -15.52 12.01 -15.56
CA ALA A 617 -16.24 13.00 -14.77
C ALA A 617 -16.46 14.33 -15.51
N LEU A 618 -15.59 14.66 -16.48
CA LEU A 618 -15.74 15.85 -17.32
C LEU A 618 -16.84 15.73 -18.39
N PHE A 619 -17.19 14.50 -18.80
CA PHE A 619 -18.21 14.27 -19.83
C PHE A 619 -19.56 14.97 -19.55
N PRO A 620 -20.22 14.76 -18.39
CA PRO A 620 -21.51 15.41 -18.13
C PRO A 620 -21.39 16.93 -18.12
N ILE A 621 -20.24 17.47 -17.69
CA ILE A 621 -19.97 18.92 -17.70
C ILE A 621 -19.93 19.43 -19.15
N PHE A 622 -19.15 18.80 -20.02
CA PHE A 622 -19.08 19.21 -21.43
C PHE A 622 -20.42 19.07 -22.14
N LEU A 623 -21.16 18.01 -21.87
CA LEU A 623 -22.48 17.79 -22.48
C LEU A 623 -23.47 18.88 -22.06
N ILE A 624 -23.57 19.16 -20.76
CA ILE A 624 -24.49 20.18 -20.24
C ILE A 624 -24.10 21.57 -20.76
N VAL A 625 -22.81 21.94 -20.64
CA VAL A 625 -22.34 23.27 -21.04
C VAL A 625 -22.49 23.47 -22.56
N SER A 626 -22.23 22.45 -23.37
CA SER A 626 -22.39 22.54 -24.83
C SER A 626 -23.85 22.67 -25.25
N GLU A 627 -24.76 21.94 -24.60
CA GLU A 627 -26.19 21.99 -24.91
C GLU A 627 -26.87 23.26 -24.40
N VAL A 628 -26.50 23.76 -23.22
CA VAL A 628 -27.04 25.02 -22.67
C VAL A 628 -26.62 26.21 -23.53
N ASN A 629 -25.35 26.27 -23.91
CA ASN A 629 -24.83 27.38 -24.70
C ASN A 629 -25.04 27.21 -26.22
N LYS A 630 -25.54 26.04 -26.66
CA LYS A 630 -25.60 25.63 -28.08
C LYS A 630 -24.28 25.89 -28.80
N ASN A 631 -23.19 25.62 -28.10
CA ASN A 631 -21.83 25.81 -28.56
C ASN A 631 -21.02 24.55 -28.28
N TYR A 632 -20.62 23.86 -29.34
CA TYR A 632 -20.05 22.51 -29.28
C TYR A 632 -18.52 22.51 -29.24
N SER A 633 -17.89 23.69 -29.18
CA SER A 633 -16.45 23.87 -29.02
C SER A 633 -16.00 23.89 -27.55
N GLN A 634 -16.77 23.34 -26.61
CA GLN A 634 -16.39 23.34 -25.19
C GLN A 634 -15.11 22.54 -24.93
N VAL A 635 -14.97 21.37 -25.57
CA VAL A 635 -13.74 20.56 -25.45
C VAL A 635 -12.57 21.23 -26.18
N ASP A 636 -12.82 21.89 -27.31
CA ASP A 636 -11.79 22.64 -28.07
C ASP A 636 -11.10 23.70 -27.16
N ARG A 637 -11.84 24.34 -26.26
CA ARG A 637 -11.33 25.37 -25.33
C ARG A 637 -10.34 24.84 -24.30
N VAL A 638 -10.47 23.57 -23.92
CA VAL A 638 -9.63 22.90 -22.91
C VAL A 638 -8.66 21.88 -23.53
N TRP A 639 -8.71 21.69 -24.85
CA TRP A 639 -7.83 20.79 -25.60
C TRP A 639 -6.36 21.07 -25.34
N SER A 640 -5.99 22.36 -25.25
CA SER A 640 -4.62 22.79 -24.97
C SER A 640 -4.20 22.65 -23.51
N ILE A 641 -5.13 22.35 -22.60
CA ILE A 641 -4.91 22.39 -21.15
C ILE A 641 -4.91 20.97 -20.56
N LEU A 642 -5.92 20.16 -20.89
CA LEU A 642 -6.14 18.84 -20.28
C LEU A 642 -4.95 17.89 -20.40
N PRO A 643 -4.27 17.73 -21.57
CA PRO A 643 -3.12 16.83 -21.65
C PRO A 643 -1.99 17.18 -20.67
N THR A 644 -1.72 18.48 -20.46
CA THR A 644 -0.72 18.91 -19.47
C THR A 644 -1.20 18.68 -18.05
N LEU A 645 -2.49 18.84 -17.76
CA LEU A 645 -3.04 18.48 -16.45
C LEU A 645 -2.92 16.99 -16.16
N TYR A 646 -3.09 16.11 -17.16
CA TYR A 646 -2.88 14.67 -16.98
C TYR A 646 -1.40 14.31 -16.78
N ASN A 647 -0.48 14.93 -17.53
CA ASN A 647 0.95 14.76 -17.28
C ASN A 647 1.37 15.28 -15.90
N ALA A 648 0.82 16.42 -15.47
CA ALA A 648 1.02 16.97 -14.13
C ALA A 648 0.45 16.04 -13.06
N HIS A 649 -0.72 15.44 -13.30
CA HIS A 649 -1.30 14.42 -12.43
C HIS A 649 -0.34 13.26 -12.20
N PHE A 650 0.24 12.67 -13.25
CA PHE A 650 1.23 11.60 -13.09
C PHE A 650 2.48 12.06 -12.30
N ALA A 651 2.99 13.27 -12.58
CA ALA A 651 4.15 13.82 -11.89
C ALA A 651 3.87 14.12 -10.41
N ILE A 652 2.74 14.75 -10.09
CA ILE A 652 2.31 15.06 -8.72
C ILE A 652 2.08 13.77 -7.94
N TRP A 653 1.36 12.81 -8.54
CA TRP A 653 1.10 11.52 -7.92
C TRP A 653 2.41 10.79 -7.59
N ALA A 654 3.38 10.80 -8.51
CA ALA A 654 4.70 10.20 -8.29
C ALA A 654 5.47 10.92 -7.16
N ARG A 655 5.44 12.26 -7.10
CA ARG A 655 6.09 13.05 -6.04
C ARG A 655 5.47 12.77 -4.67
N LEU A 656 4.15 12.72 -4.58
CA LEU A 656 3.45 12.46 -3.32
C LEU A 656 3.71 11.04 -2.79
N ASN A 657 4.03 10.09 -3.68
CA ASN A 657 4.43 8.72 -3.33
C ASN A 657 5.95 8.53 -3.24
N GLY A 658 6.75 9.61 -3.29
CA GLY A 658 8.21 9.54 -3.13
C GLY A 658 8.95 8.80 -4.26
N LEU A 659 8.38 8.76 -5.47
CA LEU A 659 8.96 8.07 -6.62
C LEU A 659 9.92 8.98 -7.42
N PRO A 660 10.89 8.40 -8.14
CA PRO A 660 11.74 9.15 -9.07
C PRO A 660 10.90 9.82 -10.17
N THR A 661 11.04 11.15 -10.31
CA THR A 661 10.20 11.95 -11.23
C THR A 661 10.94 12.51 -12.42
N GLN A 662 12.24 12.27 -12.59
CA GLN A 662 13.05 12.98 -13.58
C GLN A 662 12.53 12.86 -15.03
N LYS A 663 12.08 11.67 -15.44
CA LYS A 663 11.45 11.46 -16.77
C LYS A 663 10.12 12.21 -16.88
N LEU A 664 9.28 12.13 -15.84
CA LEU A 664 7.98 12.81 -15.77
C LEU A 664 8.13 14.34 -15.75
N ASP A 665 9.19 14.85 -15.14
CA ASP A 665 9.48 16.28 -15.07
C ASP A 665 9.86 16.85 -16.44
N ASN A 666 10.56 16.06 -17.26
CA ASN A 666 10.83 16.43 -18.67
C ASN A 666 9.55 16.38 -19.52
N VAL A 667 8.70 15.37 -19.29
CA VAL A 667 7.36 15.30 -19.91
C VAL A 667 6.53 16.52 -19.54
N LEU A 668 6.48 16.86 -18.25
CA LEU A 668 5.73 18.01 -17.75
C LEU A 668 6.30 19.34 -18.27
N ALA A 669 7.63 19.48 -18.32
CA ALA A 669 8.27 20.69 -18.83
C ALA A 669 7.94 20.94 -20.31
N PHE A 670 8.01 19.91 -21.18
CA PHE A 670 7.60 20.09 -22.57
C PHE A 670 6.10 20.40 -22.65
N SER A 671 5.27 19.69 -21.88
CA SER A 671 3.82 19.80 -22.02
C SER A 671 3.33 21.17 -21.55
N VAL A 672 3.94 21.74 -20.51
CA VAL A 672 3.67 23.13 -20.07
C VAL A 672 3.97 24.12 -21.19
N ILE A 673 5.12 24.01 -21.86
CA ILE A 673 5.48 24.92 -22.97
C ILE A 673 4.54 24.70 -24.17
N TRP A 674 4.20 23.45 -24.48
CA TRP A 674 3.21 23.08 -25.49
C TRP A 674 1.83 23.70 -25.19
N THR A 675 1.35 23.61 -23.95
CA THR A 675 0.09 24.20 -23.47
C THR A 675 0.10 25.72 -23.56
N MET A 676 1.18 26.37 -23.12
CA MET A 676 1.31 27.83 -23.21
C MET A 676 1.21 28.29 -24.67
N ARG A 677 1.94 27.62 -25.57
CA ARG A 677 1.93 27.92 -27.01
C ARG A 677 0.54 27.73 -27.62
N LEU A 678 -0.09 26.58 -27.40
CA LEU A 678 -1.36 26.24 -28.04
C LEU A 678 -2.51 27.09 -27.49
N THR A 679 -2.55 27.32 -26.18
CA THR A 679 -3.52 28.22 -25.52
C THR A 679 -3.35 29.65 -26.04
N TYR A 680 -2.13 30.17 -26.15
CA TYR A 680 -1.86 31.48 -26.73
C TYR A 680 -2.34 31.57 -28.18
N ASN A 681 -2.07 30.54 -28.99
CA ASN A 681 -2.50 30.48 -30.38
C ASN A 681 -4.02 30.45 -30.55
N TYR A 682 -4.72 29.75 -29.66
CA TYR A 682 -6.18 29.68 -29.65
C TYR A 682 -6.82 30.99 -29.15
N TRP A 683 -6.24 31.58 -28.09
CA TRP A 683 -6.67 32.87 -27.54
C TRP A 683 -6.54 34.01 -28.56
N ARG A 684 -5.38 34.16 -29.20
CA ARG A 684 -5.18 35.26 -30.17
C ARG A 684 -6.11 35.15 -31.38
N LYS A 685 -6.54 33.93 -31.74
CA LYS A 685 -7.55 33.68 -32.79
C LYS A 685 -8.99 33.95 -32.33
N GLY A 686 -9.21 34.36 -31.08
CA GLY A 686 -10.53 34.66 -30.52
C GLY A 686 -11.29 33.45 -30.00
N GLY A 687 -10.67 32.28 -29.86
CA GLY A 687 -11.34 31.03 -29.47
C GLY A 687 -11.91 31.00 -28.03
N TYR A 688 -11.58 32.00 -27.21
CA TYR A 688 -12.15 32.21 -25.88
C TYR A 688 -13.18 33.34 -25.82
N GLN A 689 -13.48 34.00 -26.95
CA GLN A 689 -14.54 35.01 -26.99
C GLN A 689 -15.91 34.36 -26.78
N VAL A 690 -16.82 35.07 -26.11
CA VAL A 690 -18.20 34.61 -25.90
C VAL A 690 -18.86 34.38 -27.25
N GLY A 691 -19.47 33.20 -27.43
CA GLY A 691 -20.08 32.80 -28.70
C GLY A 691 -19.11 32.26 -29.76
N SER A 692 -17.79 32.26 -29.53
CA SER A 692 -16.84 31.64 -30.48
C SER A 692 -17.05 30.13 -30.56
N GLU A 693 -17.27 29.62 -31.76
CA GLU A 693 -17.44 28.21 -32.09
C GLU A 693 -16.65 27.89 -33.37
N ASP A 694 -16.09 26.68 -33.46
CA ASP A 694 -15.50 26.21 -34.70
C ASP A 694 -16.55 26.07 -35.80
N TYR A 695 -16.34 26.79 -36.89
CA TYR A 695 -17.26 26.84 -38.03
C TYR A 695 -17.56 25.46 -38.66
N ARG A 696 -16.70 24.45 -38.44
CA ARG A 696 -16.90 23.08 -38.92
C ARG A 696 -18.11 22.42 -38.27
N TRP A 697 -18.44 22.78 -37.02
CA TRP A 697 -19.60 22.23 -36.33
C TRP A 697 -20.91 22.63 -37.02
N ALA A 698 -21.04 23.90 -37.42
CA ALA A 698 -22.18 24.38 -38.19
C ALA A 698 -22.37 23.60 -39.51
N LEU A 699 -21.29 23.37 -40.25
CA LEU A 699 -21.31 22.61 -41.51
C LEU A 699 -21.67 21.12 -41.32
N ILE A 700 -21.25 20.51 -40.20
CA ILE A 700 -21.61 19.14 -39.87
C ILE A 700 -23.08 19.08 -39.48
N LYS A 701 -23.53 20.00 -38.62
CA LYS A 701 -24.92 20.12 -38.16
C LYS A 701 -25.90 20.29 -39.31
N GLU A 702 -25.55 21.12 -40.28
CA GLU A 702 -26.34 21.33 -41.51
C GLU A 702 -26.50 20.03 -42.31
N LYS A 703 -25.46 19.18 -42.35
CA LYS A 703 -25.48 17.93 -43.13
C LYS A 703 -26.21 16.78 -42.46
N ILE A 704 -26.10 16.63 -41.14
CA ILE A 704 -26.64 15.46 -40.42
C ILE A 704 -27.93 15.76 -39.64
N GLY A 705 -28.27 17.05 -39.44
CA GLY A 705 -29.46 17.47 -38.71
C GLY A 705 -29.32 17.39 -37.18
N GLN A 706 -30.24 18.05 -36.47
CA GLN A 706 -30.16 18.24 -35.00
C GLN A 706 -30.15 16.94 -34.17
N PRO A 707 -30.98 15.91 -34.44
CA PRO A 707 -30.99 14.69 -33.61
C PRO A 707 -29.67 13.91 -33.70
N TRP A 708 -29.14 13.74 -34.91
CA TRP A 708 -27.86 13.07 -35.13
C TRP A 708 -26.68 13.89 -34.63
N PHE A 709 -26.79 15.22 -34.67
CA PHE A 709 -25.79 16.11 -34.09
C PHE A 709 -25.77 16.02 -32.55
N PHE A 710 -26.92 15.85 -31.90
CA PHE A 710 -26.96 15.57 -30.46
C PHE A 710 -26.28 14.22 -30.12
N ILE A 711 -26.53 13.17 -30.90
CA ILE A 711 -25.85 11.87 -30.74
C ILE A 711 -24.33 12.04 -30.94
N LEU A 712 -23.91 12.80 -31.96
CA LEU A 712 -22.51 13.14 -32.18
C LEU A 712 -21.92 13.91 -30.98
N ASN A 713 -22.68 14.82 -30.38
CA ASN A 713 -22.24 15.55 -29.21
C ASN A 713 -22.01 14.61 -28.01
N VAL A 714 -22.98 13.75 -27.71
CA VAL A 714 -22.90 12.79 -26.60
C VAL A 714 -21.75 11.79 -26.80
N VAL A 715 -21.66 11.17 -27.98
CA VAL A 715 -20.73 10.05 -28.23
C VAL A 715 -19.32 10.53 -28.56
N PHE A 716 -19.18 11.60 -29.35
CA PHE A 716 -17.87 12.03 -29.83
C PHE A 716 -17.37 13.27 -29.11
N VAL A 717 -18.10 14.39 -29.23
CA VAL A 717 -17.62 15.72 -28.81
C VAL A 717 -17.39 15.77 -27.30
N SER A 718 -18.38 15.37 -26.50
CA SER A 718 -18.34 15.53 -25.05
C SER A 718 -17.69 14.36 -24.31
N SER A 719 -17.75 13.13 -24.85
CA SER A 719 -17.21 11.93 -24.18
C SER A 719 -15.87 11.44 -24.76
N MET A 720 -15.86 10.94 -26.01
CA MET A 720 -14.65 10.36 -26.61
C MET A 720 -13.48 11.35 -26.65
N GLN A 721 -13.71 12.63 -26.95
CA GLN A 721 -12.61 13.61 -26.94
C GLN A 721 -12.01 13.84 -25.55
N SER A 722 -12.82 13.82 -24.48
CA SER A 722 -12.31 13.93 -23.10
C SER A 722 -11.40 12.74 -22.76
N VAL A 723 -11.87 11.51 -23.03
CA VAL A 723 -11.10 10.28 -22.82
C VAL A 723 -9.86 10.24 -23.71
N LEU A 724 -9.94 10.74 -24.95
CA LEU A 724 -8.82 10.82 -25.88
C LEU A 724 -7.69 11.70 -25.34
N LEU A 725 -8.01 12.88 -24.80
CA LEU A 725 -7.02 13.80 -24.25
C LEU A 725 -6.30 13.23 -23.03
N TYR A 726 -6.97 12.37 -22.26
CA TYR A 726 -6.31 11.54 -21.25
C TYR A 726 -5.46 10.43 -21.89
N ALA A 727 -6.05 9.66 -22.81
CA ALA A 727 -5.42 8.47 -23.38
C ALA A 727 -4.11 8.77 -24.10
N VAL A 728 -3.99 9.92 -24.77
CA VAL A 728 -2.76 10.33 -25.46
C VAL A 728 -1.58 10.60 -24.49
N THR A 729 -1.88 10.83 -23.20
CA THR A 729 -0.88 11.06 -22.14
C THR A 729 -0.48 9.80 -21.36
N LEU A 730 -1.16 8.68 -21.60
CA LEU A 730 -0.85 7.39 -20.96
C LEU A 730 0.59 6.87 -21.12
N PRO A 731 1.35 7.18 -22.19
CA PRO A 731 2.77 6.85 -22.22
C PRO A 731 3.54 7.37 -21.00
N THR A 732 3.12 8.50 -20.41
CA THR A 732 3.68 9.05 -19.16
C THR A 732 3.48 8.12 -17.96
N TYR A 733 2.38 7.35 -17.92
CA TYR A 733 2.16 6.31 -16.91
C TYR A 733 3.16 5.17 -17.05
N ILE A 734 3.49 4.75 -18.28
CA ILE A 734 4.55 3.75 -18.49
C ILE A 734 5.90 4.31 -18.01
N LEU A 735 6.24 5.55 -18.34
CA LEU A 735 7.47 6.21 -17.87
C LEU A 735 7.52 6.31 -16.33
N LEU A 736 6.38 6.49 -15.67
CA LEU A 736 6.25 6.41 -14.21
C LEU A 736 6.60 5.02 -13.68
N LEU A 737 6.07 3.97 -14.30
CA LEU A 737 6.33 2.60 -13.88
C LEU A 737 7.78 2.17 -14.11
N THR A 738 8.35 2.49 -15.28
CA THR A 738 9.74 2.16 -15.62
C THR A 738 10.74 2.92 -14.74
N SER A 739 10.43 4.16 -14.34
CA SER A 739 11.27 4.95 -13.41
C SER A 739 11.46 4.28 -12.05
N ARG A 740 10.63 3.29 -11.68
CA ARG A 740 10.80 2.50 -10.45
C ARG A 740 11.89 1.44 -10.56
N LEU A 741 12.17 0.98 -11.78
CA LEU A 741 13.15 -0.07 -12.08
C LEU A 741 14.44 0.52 -12.68
N ALA A 742 14.31 1.56 -13.50
CA ALA A 742 15.39 2.29 -14.14
C ALA A 742 15.22 3.81 -13.90
N PRO A 743 15.59 4.30 -12.70
CA PRO A 743 15.31 5.68 -12.26
C PRO A 743 16.17 6.75 -12.94
N THR A 744 17.31 6.37 -13.51
CA THR A 744 18.27 7.31 -14.11
C THR A 744 17.88 7.68 -15.53
N MET A 745 18.00 8.98 -15.87
CA MET A 745 17.91 9.48 -17.23
C MET A 745 19.06 8.92 -18.10
N THR A 746 18.71 8.21 -19.16
CA THR A 746 19.65 7.74 -20.19
C THR A 746 19.87 8.80 -21.26
N LEU A 747 20.85 8.58 -22.15
CA LEU A 747 21.05 9.41 -23.33
C LEU A 747 19.81 9.41 -24.24
N LEU A 748 19.17 8.24 -24.42
CA LEU A 748 17.97 8.12 -25.25
C LEU A 748 16.80 8.91 -24.65
N ASP A 749 16.61 8.86 -23.33
CA ASP A 749 15.60 9.67 -22.65
C ASP A 749 15.81 11.17 -22.90
N SER A 750 17.06 11.62 -22.83
CA SER A 750 17.43 13.00 -23.11
C SER A 750 17.19 13.39 -24.58
N VAL A 751 17.39 12.46 -25.53
CA VAL A 751 17.11 12.68 -26.95
C VAL A 751 15.61 12.83 -27.18
N PHE A 752 14.78 11.96 -26.62
CA PHE A 752 13.32 12.05 -26.73
C PHE A 752 12.78 13.37 -26.14
N ALA A 753 13.22 13.74 -24.93
CA ALA A 753 12.82 14.99 -24.30
C ALA A 753 13.18 16.22 -25.17
N ARG A 754 14.40 16.27 -25.73
CA ARG A 754 14.83 17.35 -26.62
C ARG A 754 14.08 17.34 -27.96
N ALA A 755 13.75 16.17 -28.50
CA ALA A 755 12.97 16.05 -29.72
C ALA A 755 11.55 16.62 -29.54
N LEU A 756 10.90 16.34 -28.40
CA LEU A 756 9.60 16.92 -28.06
C LEU A 756 9.67 18.45 -28.00
N MET A 757 10.69 19.00 -27.33
CA MET A 757 10.92 20.45 -27.29
C MET A 757 11.16 21.06 -28.68
N ALA A 758 11.95 20.39 -29.52
CA ALA A 758 12.21 20.86 -30.89
C ALA A 758 10.92 20.88 -31.73
N LEU A 759 10.03 19.89 -31.57
CA LEU A 759 8.74 19.87 -32.25
C LEU A 759 7.84 21.03 -31.81
N VAL A 760 7.80 21.38 -30.53
CA VAL A 760 7.06 22.56 -30.04
C VAL A 760 7.58 23.85 -30.68
N VAL A 761 8.89 23.96 -30.89
CA VAL A 761 9.49 25.11 -31.60
C VAL A 761 9.04 25.15 -33.07
N VAL A 762 8.99 24.01 -33.75
CA VAL A 762 8.45 23.92 -35.13
C VAL A 762 7.01 24.41 -35.18
N GLU A 763 6.19 24.00 -34.20
CA GLU A 763 4.81 24.46 -34.12
C GLU A 763 4.68 25.95 -33.87
N TRP A 764 5.52 26.52 -32.98
CA TRP A 764 5.55 27.97 -32.73
C TRP A 764 5.80 28.76 -34.02
N PHE A 765 6.78 28.33 -34.83
CA PHE A 765 7.05 28.97 -36.13
C PHE A 765 5.94 28.74 -37.15
N ALA A 766 5.35 27.55 -37.20
CA ALA A 766 4.22 27.25 -38.08
C ALA A 766 3.00 28.12 -37.75
N ASP A 767 2.65 28.20 -36.46
CA ASP A 767 1.57 29.03 -35.94
C ASP A 767 1.81 30.52 -36.18
N GLY A 768 3.03 31.01 -35.91
CA GLY A 768 3.42 32.39 -36.17
C GLY A 768 3.36 32.76 -37.64
N SER A 769 3.87 31.89 -38.53
CA SER A 769 3.82 32.11 -39.98
C SER A 769 2.39 32.18 -40.50
N GLN A 770 1.51 31.30 -40.01
CA GLN A 770 0.10 31.31 -40.39
C GLN A 770 -0.63 32.55 -39.86
N TRP A 771 -0.35 32.96 -38.63
CA TRP A 771 -0.94 34.17 -38.04
C TRP A 771 -0.54 35.43 -38.81
N ASN A 772 0.75 35.60 -39.08
CA ASN A 772 1.28 36.76 -39.80
C ASN A 772 0.67 36.87 -41.21
N PHE A 773 0.52 35.73 -41.91
CA PHE A 773 -0.12 35.71 -43.23
C PHE A 773 -1.58 36.17 -43.16
N HIS A 774 -2.38 35.65 -42.24
CA HIS A 774 -3.80 36.03 -42.16
C HIS A 774 -4.00 37.46 -41.64
N ALA A 775 -3.11 37.95 -40.78
CA ALA A 775 -3.09 39.36 -40.38
C ALA A 775 -2.82 40.28 -41.58
N ALA A 776 -1.78 39.98 -42.37
CA ALA A 776 -1.45 40.73 -43.58
C ALA A 776 -2.57 40.66 -44.62
N LYS A 777 -3.20 39.50 -44.79
CA LYS A 777 -4.36 39.32 -45.67
C LYS A 777 -5.55 40.17 -45.22
N ALA A 778 -5.86 40.20 -43.92
CA ALA A 778 -6.95 41.01 -43.39
C ALA A 778 -6.69 42.52 -43.56
N GLU A 779 -5.44 42.96 -43.33
CA GLU A 779 -5.02 44.34 -43.57
C GLU A 779 -5.14 44.72 -45.05
N TYR A 780 -4.69 43.85 -45.96
CA TYR A 780 -4.82 44.05 -47.40
C TYR A 780 -6.29 44.11 -47.84
N GLN A 781 -7.15 43.22 -47.34
CA GLN A 781 -8.59 43.25 -47.64
C GLN A 781 -9.28 44.53 -47.16
N LYS A 782 -8.79 45.13 -46.07
CA LYS A 782 -9.34 46.39 -45.52
C LYS A 782 -8.79 47.63 -46.22
N THR A 783 -7.53 47.63 -46.62
CA THR A 783 -6.81 48.84 -47.07
C THR A 783 -6.49 48.86 -48.56
N ALA A 784 -6.62 47.72 -49.25
CA ALA A 784 -6.13 47.48 -50.61
C ALA A 784 -4.63 47.76 -50.82
N LYS A 785 -3.84 47.92 -49.73
CA LYS A 785 -2.39 48.12 -49.78
C LYS A 785 -1.69 46.82 -49.38
N VAL A 786 -0.68 46.42 -50.15
CA VAL A 786 0.11 45.21 -49.88
C VAL A 786 1.07 45.48 -48.71
N PRO A 787 0.96 44.76 -47.57
CA PRO A 787 1.88 44.91 -46.46
C PRO A 787 3.30 44.46 -46.82
N ALA A 788 4.30 45.05 -46.17
CA ALA A 788 5.71 44.75 -46.42
C ALA A 788 6.02 43.26 -46.21
N GLY A 789 6.79 42.66 -47.12
CA GLY A 789 7.18 41.24 -47.06
C GLY A 789 6.23 40.26 -47.75
N TYR A 790 5.13 40.74 -48.34
CA TYR A 790 4.19 39.93 -49.13
C TYR A 790 4.03 40.48 -50.55
N THR A 791 3.61 39.63 -51.48
CA THR A 791 3.21 40.05 -52.83
C THR A 791 1.69 40.07 -52.97
N ARG A 792 1.18 40.87 -53.91
CA ARG A 792 -0.27 40.92 -54.21
C ARG A 792 -0.82 39.53 -54.55
N ALA A 793 -0.10 38.78 -55.39
CA ALA A 793 -0.47 37.43 -55.79
C ALA A 793 -0.61 36.47 -54.60
N GLN A 794 0.28 36.55 -53.61
CA GLN A 794 0.21 35.73 -52.40
C GLN A 794 -1.05 36.02 -51.56
N LEU A 795 -1.42 37.29 -51.42
CA LEU A 795 -2.57 37.69 -50.60
C LEU A 795 -3.89 37.44 -51.34
N ASP A 796 -3.93 37.68 -52.65
CA ASP A 796 -5.08 37.39 -53.52
C ASP A 796 -5.38 35.87 -53.58
N ARG A 797 -4.34 35.02 -53.56
CA ARG A 797 -4.47 33.55 -53.46
C ARG A 797 -5.23 33.11 -52.20
N GLY A 798 -5.04 33.83 -51.10
CA GLY A 798 -5.85 33.71 -49.89
C GLY A 798 -5.46 32.62 -48.89
N PHE A 799 -4.38 31.87 -49.13
CA PHE A 799 -3.82 30.89 -48.18
C PHE A 799 -2.28 30.90 -48.20
N ASN A 800 -1.65 30.52 -47.08
CA ASN A 800 -0.20 30.56 -46.92
C ASN A 800 0.49 29.37 -47.61
N THR A 801 1.55 29.66 -48.36
CA THR A 801 2.33 28.70 -49.14
C THR A 801 3.84 28.89 -49.01
N THR A 802 4.28 29.84 -48.16
CA THR A 802 5.69 30.17 -47.96
C THR A 802 6.24 29.59 -46.65
N GLY A 803 7.57 29.60 -46.50
CA GLY A 803 8.23 29.02 -45.32
C GLY A 803 7.93 27.53 -45.17
N LEU A 804 7.49 27.10 -43.98
CA LEU A 804 7.12 25.71 -43.70
C LEU A 804 5.95 25.21 -44.56
N PHE A 805 5.05 26.12 -44.97
CA PHE A 805 3.89 25.78 -45.80
C PHE A 805 4.28 25.34 -47.21
N LYS A 806 5.49 25.70 -47.68
CA LYS A 806 6.02 25.19 -48.96
C LYS A 806 6.23 23.67 -48.95
N TYR A 807 6.52 23.10 -47.78
CA TYR A 807 6.89 21.69 -47.63
C TYR A 807 5.75 20.84 -47.08
N SER A 808 4.92 21.40 -46.21
CA SER A 808 3.77 20.72 -45.62
C SER A 808 2.57 21.65 -45.62
N ARG A 809 1.40 21.17 -46.06
CA ARG A 809 0.18 21.99 -46.07
C ARG A 809 -0.34 22.29 -44.66
N HIS A 810 -0.04 21.41 -43.70
CA HIS A 810 -0.40 21.55 -42.30
C HIS A 810 0.82 21.25 -41.40
N PRO A 811 1.85 22.13 -41.39
CA PRO A 811 3.10 21.86 -40.68
C PRO A 811 2.90 21.79 -39.16
N ASN A 812 1.99 22.60 -38.60
CA ASN A 812 1.61 22.51 -37.19
C ASN A 812 0.94 21.14 -36.90
N PHE A 813 -0.01 20.69 -37.73
CA PHE A 813 -0.65 19.38 -37.51
C PHE A 813 0.34 18.22 -37.65
N ALA A 814 1.35 18.33 -38.51
CA ALA A 814 2.39 17.33 -38.64
C ALA A 814 3.25 17.24 -37.38
N ALA A 815 3.68 18.39 -36.84
CA ALA A 815 4.47 18.44 -35.61
C ALA A 815 3.64 18.00 -34.38
N GLU A 816 2.39 18.42 -34.28
CA GLU A 816 1.44 18.01 -33.23
C GLU A 816 1.26 16.48 -33.21
N GLN A 817 1.04 15.84 -34.37
CA GLN A 817 0.98 14.37 -34.47
C GLN A 817 2.32 13.71 -34.08
N ALA A 818 3.44 14.31 -34.48
CA ALA A 818 4.77 13.81 -34.16
C ALA A 818 5.06 13.87 -32.66
N ILE A 819 4.61 14.89 -31.93
CA ILE A 819 4.81 15.01 -30.47
C ILE A 819 4.28 13.78 -29.75
N TRP A 820 3.03 13.40 -30.03
CA TRP A 820 2.41 12.27 -29.34
C TRP A 820 3.00 10.92 -29.77
N LEU A 821 3.42 10.80 -31.03
CA LEU A 821 4.16 9.63 -31.52
C LEU A 821 5.53 9.50 -30.83
N VAL A 822 6.26 10.61 -30.67
CA VAL A 822 7.58 10.64 -30.02
C VAL A 822 7.45 10.30 -28.53
N LEU A 823 6.43 10.83 -27.84
CA LEU A 823 6.16 10.51 -26.44
C LEU A 823 5.80 9.02 -26.27
N TYR A 824 4.98 8.46 -27.16
CA TYR A 824 4.67 7.03 -27.18
C TYR A 824 5.90 6.17 -27.46
N GLN A 825 6.73 6.56 -28.42
CA GLN A 825 7.96 5.84 -28.76
C GLN A 825 8.95 5.85 -27.59
N TRP A 826 9.02 6.96 -26.85
CA TRP A 826 9.83 7.05 -25.63
C TRP A 826 9.39 5.99 -24.61
N ALA A 827 8.09 5.88 -24.32
CA ALA A 827 7.56 4.85 -23.42
C ALA A 827 7.85 3.42 -23.90
N CYS A 828 7.78 3.14 -25.21
CA CYS A 828 8.12 1.84 -25.79
C CYS A 828 9.60 1.50 -25.58
N VAL A 829 10.50 2.44 -25.87
CA VAL A 829 11.94 2.26 -25.69
C VAL A 829 12.28 2.01 -24.22
N ASP A 830 11.71 2.79 -23.31
CA ASP A 830 12.02 2.72 -21.88
C ASP A 830 11.45 1.46 -21.20
N SER A 831 10.37 0.89 -21.74
CA SER A 831 9.82 -0.40 -21.30
C SER A 831 10.42 -1.61 -22.02
N HIS A 832 11.38 -1.39 -22.93
CA HIS A 832 11.95 -2.42 -23.80
C HIS A 832 10.92 -3.21 -24.62
N THR A 833 9.85 -2.56 -25.06
CA THR A 833 8.85 -3.16 -25.96
C THR A 833 8.82 -2.45 -27.31
N LEU A 834 8.46 -3.18 -28.36
CA LEU A 834 8.26 -2.60 -29.69
C LEU A 834 6.94 -1.83 -29.79
N TRP A 835 5.92 -2.31 -29.07
CA TRP A 835 4.61 -1.69 -28.96
C TRP A 835 4.00 -2.03 -27.58
N ASN A 836 3.03 -1.24 -27.15
CA ASN A 836 2.26 -1.46 -25.92
C ASN A 836 0.84 -0.86 -26.03
N TRP A 837 -0.01 -1.13 -25.04
CA TRP A 837 -1.44 -0.79 -25.03
C TRP A 837 -1.74 0.72 -25.08
N THR A 838 -0.78 1.59 -24.69
CA THR A 838 -0.98 3.05 -24.75
C THR A 838 -1.04 3.60 -26.18
N VAL A 839 -0.71 2.78 -27.19
CA VAL A 839 -0.83 3.10 -28.62
C VAL A 839 -2.25 3.50 -29.02
N GLY A 840 -3.26 2.98 -28.30
CA GLY A 840 -4.66 3.29 -28.56
C GLY A 840 -4.95 4.79 -28.48
N GLY A 841 -4.33 5.49 -27.51
CA GLY A 841 -4.47 6.95 -27.37
C GLY A 841 -3.89 7.70 -28.56
N VAL A 842 -2.69 7.33 -29.01
CA VAL A 842 -2.04 7.96 -30.17
C VAL A 842 -2.80 7.68 -31.46
N ILE A 843 -3.21 6.43 -31.71
CA ILE A 843 -3.99 6.07 -32.90
C ILE A 843 -5.30 6.86 -32.95
N ALA A 844 -6.02 6.95 -31.82
CA ALA A 844 -7.25 7.72 -31.74
C ALA A 844 -7.01 9.22 -31.99
N TYR A 845 -5.89 9.77 -31.49
CA TYR A 845 -5.50 11.16 -31.71
C TYR A 845 -5.22 11.43 -33.20
N LEU A 846 -4.44 10.56 -33.86
CA LEU A 846 -4.21 10.61 -35.30
C LEU A 846 -5.53 10.47 -36.09
N GLY A 847 -6.47 9.65 -35.60
CA GLY A 847 -7.81 9.49 -36.17
C GLY A 847 -8.59 10.79 -36.24
N VAL A 848 -8.48 11.67 -35.24
CA VAL A 848 -9.10 13.00 -35.26
C VAL A 848 -8.53 13.86 -36.40
N PHE A 849 -7.21 13.83 -36.63
CA PHE A 849 -6.60 14.52 -37.77
C PHE A 849 -6.98 13.89 -39.11
N ALA A 850 -7.10 12.56 -39.15
CA ALA A 850 -7.53 11.82 -40.33
C ALA A 850 -8.95 12.21 -40.77
N GLY A 851 -9.87 12.40 -39.82
CA GLY A 851 -11.24 12.86 -40.10
C GLY A 851 -11.35 14.36 -40.36
N SER A 852 -10.68 15.19 -39.57
CA SER A 852 -10.86 16.65 -39.62
C SER A 852 -10.10 17.34 -40.76
N THR A 853 -8.90 16.89 -41.11
CA THR A 853 -8.08 17.57 -42.12
C THR A 853 -8.68 17.49 -43.54
N PRO A 854 -9.22 16.34 -44.01
CA PRO A 854 -9.91 16.29 -45.30
C PRO A 854 -11.12 17.23 -45.37
N LEU A 855 -11.87 17.39 -44.27
CA LEU A 855 -12.96 18.36 -44.20
C LEU A 855 -12.43 19.79 -44.36
N THR A 856 -11.38 20.16 -43.63
CA THR A 856 -10.72 21.47 -43.72
C THR A 856 -10.18 21.76 -45.12
N GLU A 857 -9.52 20.77 -45.75
CA GLU A 857 -9.01 20.90 -47.11
C GLU A 857 -10.12 20.99 -48.15
N ARG A 858 -11.22 20.24 -47.99
CA ARG A 858 -12.38 20.35 -48.88
C ARG A 858 -12.96 21.76 -48.84
N ILE A 859 -13.09 22.34 -47.64
CA ILE A 859 -13.58 23.71 -47.47
C ILE A 859 -12.62 24.72 -48.10
N SER A 860 -11.31 24.53 -47.92
CA SER A 860 -10.30 25.42 -48.51
C SER A 860 -10.29 25.33 -50.03
N SER A 861 -10.40 24.12 -50.60
CA SER A 861 -10.47 23.91 -52.05
C SER A 861 -11.74 24.45 -52.70
N GLY A 862 -12.84 24.56 -51.94
CA GLY A 862 -14.06 25.23 -52.39
C GLY A 862 -13.95 26.75 -52.37
N LYS A 863 -13.11 27.31 -51.49
CA LYS A 863 -12.89 28.77 -51.36
C LYS A 863 -11.81 29.30 -52.29
N TYR A 864 -10.74 28.54 -52.50
CA TYR A 864 -9.54 28.99 -53.22
C TYR A 864 -9.24 28.04 -54.39
N PRO A 865 -9.43 28.48 -55.65
CA PRO A 865 -9.24 27.62 -56.84
C PRO A 865 -7.84 27.00 -56.94
N GLU A 866 -6.80 27.77 -56.59
CA GLU A 866 -5.40 27.33 -56.64
C GLU A 866 -5.03 26.29 -55.57
N TYR A 867 -5.89 26.09 -54.57
CA TYR A 867 -5.63 25.15 -53.49
C TYR A 867 -5.56 23.69 -53.99
N LYS A 868 -6.26 23.36 -55.08
CA LYS A 868 -6.16 22.03 -55.71
C LYS A 868 -4.75 21.76 -56.25
N ILE A 869 -4.16 22.75 -56.92
CA ILE A 869 -2.77 22.68 -57.41
C ILE A 869 -1.81 22.55 -56.22
N TYR A 870 -2.07 23.28 -55.13
CA TYR A 870 -1.30 23.16 -53.90
C TYR A 870 -1.39 21.76 -53.28
N GLN A 871 -2.55 21.10 -53.30
CA GLN A 871 -2.71 19.71 -52.85
C GLN A 871 -1.92 18.69 -53.70
N GLU A 872 -1.80 18.97 -55.00
CA GLU A 872 -1.02 18.16 -55.93
C GLU A 872 0.49 18.32 -55.72
N ARG A 873 0.97 19.54 -55.38
CA ARG A 873 2.40 19.85 -55.30
C ARG A 873 3.04 19.70 -53.92
N VAL A 874 2.29 19.99 -52.85
CA VAL A 874 2.81 19.98 -51.47
C VAL A 874 2.21 18.79 -50.71
N GLY A 875 2.94 18.20 -49.78
CA GLY A 875 2.43 17.07 -48.99
C GLY A 875 1.50 17.52 -47.86
N LYS A 876 0.54 16.67 -47.45
CA LYS A 876 -0.45 17.03 -46.43
C LYS A 876 0.18 17.31 -45.07
N PHE A 877 1.03 16.39 -44.61
CA PHE A 877 1.75 16.47 -43.33
C PHE A 877 3.26 16.36 -43.53
N VAL A 878 3.71 15.40 -44.34
CA VAL A 878 5.12 15.15 -44.68
C VAL A 878 5.42 15.69 -46.08
N PRO A 879 6.64 16.23 -46.35
CA PRO A 879 7.01 16.72 -47.67
C PRO A 879 6.87 15.67 -48.79
N LYS A 880 6.50 16.13 -49.99
CA LYS A 880 6.58 15.30 -51.19
C LYS A 880 8.01 15.33 -51.72
N PHE A 881 8.65 14.17 -51.76
CA PHE A 881 10.00 14.01 -52.31
C PHE A 881 10.01 13.75 -53.83
N LEU A 882 8.85 13.41 -54.41
CA LEU A 882 8.68 13.12 -55.83
C LEU A 882 7.70 14.11 -56.46
N GLY A 883 8.03 14.59 -57.67
CA GLY A 883 7.22 15.53 -58.44
C GLY A 883 7.68 16.99 -58.31
N LYS A 884 6.97 17.90 -59.00
CA LYS A 884 7.23 19.35 -58.91
C LYS A 884 6.73 19.88 -57.57
N GLY A 885 7.65 20.41 -56.76
CA GLY A 885 7.31 21.13 -55.54
C GLY A 885 6.62 22.46 -55.81
N TRP A 886 6.26 23.15 -54.73
CA TRP A 886 5.69 24.49 -54.84
C TRP A 886 6.76 25.53 -55.19
N ASP A 887 6.47 26.41 -56.16
CA ASP A 887 7.34 27.52 -56.54
C ASP A 887 6.48 28.80 -56.66
N GLU A 888 6.77 29.79 -55.82
CA GLU A 888 6.04 31.06 -55.82
C GLU A 888 6.18 31.80 -57.15
N ARG A 889 7.37 31.82 -57.76
CA ARG A 889 7.62 32.57 -59.00
C ARG A 889 6.83 31.98 -60.17
N GLU A 890 6.76 30.65 -60.24
CA GLU A 890 5.96 29.95 -61.24
C GLU A 890 4.47 30.29 -61.09
N MET A 891 3.97 30.26 -59.86
CA MET A 891 2.55 30.51 -59.59
C MET A 891 2.16 31.98 -59.80
N GLU A 892 3.05 32.92 -59.49
CA GLU A 892 2.86 34.35 -59.80
C GLU A 892 2.77 34.58 -61.32
N GLY A 893 3.58 33.88 -62.12
CA GLY A 893 3.53 33.94 -63.58
C GLY A 893 2.27 33.34 -64.21
N LEU A 894 1.63 32.37 -63.55
CA LEU A 894 0.36 31.77 -63.98
C LEU A 894 -0.85 32.66 -63.64
N GLY A 895 -0.81 33.39 -62.52
CA GLY A 895 -1.86 34.32 -62.09
C GLY A 895 -2.01 35.55 -63.00
N GLY A 896 -0.91 36.00 -63.63
CA GLY A 896 -0.92 37.13 -64.57
C GLY A 896 -1.62 36.90 -65.92
N LYS A 897 -2.01 35.66 -66.23
CA LYS A 897 -2.74 35.32 -67.48
C LYS A 897 -4.27 35.28 -67.33
N LYS A 898 -4.81 35.63 -66.15
CA LYS A 898 -6.25 35.63 -65.83
C LYS A 898 -6.79 36.99 -65.38
N GLN A 899 -6.20 38.09 -65.86
CA GLN A 899 -6.85 39.41 -65.83
C GLN A 899 -7.45 39.74 -67.18
#